data_AF-A0A7C5NZ71-F1
#
_entry.id   AF-A0A7C5NZ71-F1
#
_cell.length_a   1.000
_cell.length_b   1.000
_cell.length_c   1.000
_cell.angle_alpha   90.00
_cell.angle_beta   90.00
_cell.angle_gamma   90.00
#
_symmetry.space_group_name_H-M   'P 1'
#
loop_
_entity.id
_entity.type
_entity.pdbx_description
1 polymer ?
#
loop_
_entity_poly.entity_id
_entity_poly.type
_entity_poly.pdbx_seq_one_letter_code
_entity_poly.pdbx_strand_id
1 'polypeptide(L)'
;MNKFYAILFVLLVVLVVCSAAVSAEYCENLNTKISGTVNGGVYVGGGHGSDGNGPPGEDPYEQDFSVPSGTIKWARLYTGVWASGNSDGWINISFYDGTGYTSHNAYVNTSYENTSAYGGPNDEEDGYYVACGYGNYWYYWNVTDIVSNGYNNATVTTNGFDVGTVQGISLVVVYEDGGDEITYWINQGLIYLGTGDTACSCRRTESTTWFNGTMDTTQNATLWTEYFVGEPSPEYDYLEFNGHNFTTFAPDTADGSGTTPDDTWTNNRLDIDRWVIDKDWIDPSSNDLKFIRGSDTATRAVLAVFLSDPPAPDLLVSDIDTLVERDGQTPMELVANHVYTINATILNAGNLDATGFNLTFDEGGTLKNDTGLTGLGATDEEIVQFDWSNSAGSYSLKVTADAYNAVTESCETNNASTDSVTVHPKTGPADLAIDADDITFHPAHANHAANNNTIVRVKVRNEGYMDAGSTDNEFKVQLRHGATTMDETTTWLRAKCYRFVEFEVSLPEGPNTVTVELDPDGIVSETSTANNVASDSVNIATCRIMDTHEYGDSSTYNGPLSDYTDVDMFDVVKLAPEGTSPVELLKSVAITTEEGASAPIKSVDGLKQNSTLRYYWYPFANGIPIPWGDWETYPLRAGDTIHWDILNWVNSPSPDSYKAKPVEDYPEPFLHGYNDTVHNATIVYPDELCYPAKADAIESGLLAAGVPGGRISKKAVGDVTLSDKQNNNLILLGTPSNNPIIEDINSQHTDVGMPVYFDGNQMTDDYDDTTYVGGVIEACDNPYDNGGDWTEAWKDTGPSTWLAAAVEDYWAYKAADMLAGDPDKLDRFWKNRKPHLTPTWDGTDVI
;
A
#
# COMPACT_ATOMS: atom_id res chain seq x y z
N MET A 1 69.96 42.29 54.39
CA MET A 1 68.60 42.62 54.88
C MET A 1 67.67 42.44 53.70
N ASN A 2 67.05 41.25 53.57
CA ASN A 2 65.62 40.96 53.89
C ASN A 2 64.69 41.50 52.78
N LYS A 3 63.92 40.72 51.99
CA LYS A 3 63.39 39.33 51.95
C LYS A 3 63.03 39.01 50.46
N PHE A 4 63.40 37.88 49.82
CA PHE A 4 62.74 36.54 49.76
C PHE A 4 61.27 36.56 49.29
N TYR A 5 60.71 35.80 48.32
CA TYR A 5 61.07 34.68 47.39
C TYR A 5 60.15 34.81 46.15
N ALA A 6 60.64 34.69 44.90
CA ALA A 6 60.57 33.54 43.96
C ALA A 6 59.19 33.15 43.37
N ILE A 7 59.14 33.16 42.04
CA ILE A 7 58.10 32.70 41.12
C ILE A 7 58.06 31.16 41.08
N LEU A 8 56.88 30.53 41.10
CA LEU A 8 56.66 29.22 40.47
C LEU A 8 55.19 29.00 40.08
N PHE A 9 54.98 28.65 38.80
CA PHE A 9 53.81 27.98 38.24
C PHE A 9 53.45 26.72 39.02
N VAL A 10 52.16 26.45 39.28
CA VAL A 10 51.65 25.08 39.47
C VAL A 10 50.36 24.94 38.67
N LEU A 11 50.40 23.96 37.77
CA LEU A 11 49.32 23.49 36.90
C LEU A 11 48.04 23.17 37.68
N LEU A 12 46.93 23.58 37.09
CA LEU A 12 45.61 23.00 37.26
C LEU A 12 45.69 21.53 36.82
N VAL A 13 45.53 20.58 37.74
CA VAL A 13 45.17 19.20 37.38
C VAL A 13 43.73 19.04 37.83
N VAL A 14 42.82 19.27 36.89
CA VAL A 14 41.45 18.73 36.95
C VAL A 14 41.63 17.22 36.91
N LEU A 15 41.34 16.55 38.03
CA LEU A 15 41.07 15.12 38.02
C LEU A 15 39.76 14.96 37.26
N VAL A 16 39.89 14.71 35.96
CA VAL A 16 38.85 14.04 35.18
C VAL A 16 38.60 12.72 35.90
N VAL A 17 37.41 12.57 36.47
CA VAL A 17 36.90 11.26 36.85
C VAL A 17 36.66 10.56 35.52
N CYS A 18 37.66 9.79 35.06
CA CYS A 18 37.43 8.84 33.99
C CYS A 18 36.47 7.79 34.55
N SER A 19 35.24 7.76 34.05
CA SER A 19 34.42 6.55 34.07
C SER A 19 35.30 5.40 33.56
N ALA A 20 35.33 4.30 34.30
CA ALA A 20 35.97 3.09 33.82
C ALA A 20 35.09 2.54 32.70
N ALA A 21 35.65 2.26 31.52
CA ALA A 21 34.86 1.77 30.39
C ALA A 21 34.43 0.31 30.60
N VAL A 22 33.80 -0.29 29.59
CA VAL A 22 32.98 -1.52 29.66
C VAL A 22 33.54 -2.69 28.83
N SER A 23 32.97 -3.89 28.95
CA SER A 23 33.44 -5.13 28.32
C SER A 23 32.28 -5.86 27.69
N ALA A 24 32.45 -6.26 26.44
CA ALA A 24 31.39 -6.83 25.61
C ALA A 24 30.70 -8.06 26.22
N GLU A 25 29.37 -8.11 26.10
CA GLU A 25 28.61 -9.36 26.12
C GLU A 25 28.44 -9.88 24.68
N TYR A 26 28.88 -11.12 24.46
CA TYR A 26 28.87 -11.73 23.13
C TYR A 26 27.50 -12.27 22.77
N CYS A 27 26.84 -11.62 21.80
CA CYS A 27 25.54 -12.02 21.24
C CYS A 27 24.55 -12.56 22.31
N GLU A 28 24.19 -11.68 23.24
CA GLU A 28 23.31 -12.03 24.34
C GLU A 28 21.85 -12.09 23.88
N ASN A 29 21.12 -13.10 24.34
CA ASN A 29 19.67 -13.12 24.20
C ASN A 29 19.08 -11.84 24.83
N LEU A 30 17.96 -11.36 24.29
CA LEU A 30 17.19 -10.33 24.98
C LEU A 30 16.73 -10.87 26.33
N ASN A 31 17.13 -10.19 27.41
CA ASN A 31 16.77 -10.52 28.79
C ASN A 31 16.16 -9.31 29.48
N THR A 32 15.18 -9.52 30.35
CA THR A 32 14.60 -8.45 31.18
C THR A 32 15.67 -7.78 32.02
N LYS A 33 15.92 -6.50 31.74
CA LYS A 33 16.82 -5.65 32.54
C LYS A 33 16.04 -4.91 33.62
N ILE A 34 14.85 -4.45 33.30
CA ILE A 34 13.94 -3.84 34.27
C ILE A 34 12.49 -4.23 33.96
N SER A 35 11.70 -4.41 35.01
CA SER A 35 10.26 -4.63 34.94
C SER A 35 9.61 -4.12 36.22
N GLY A 36 8.37 -3.66 36.14
CA GLY A 36 7.63 -3.19 37.31
C GLY A 36 6.29 -2.59 36.96
N THR A 37 5.70 -1.89 37.92
CA THR A 37 4.54 -1.03 37.70
C THR A 37 4.91 0.44 37.83
N VAL A 38 4.21 1.31 37.10
CA VAL A 38 4.38 2.76 37.17
C VAL A 38 3.04 3.45 36.90
N ASN A 39 2.72 4.51 37.66
CA ASN A 39 1.55 5.35 37.40
C ASN A 39 1.95 6.43 36.38
N GLY A 40 1.92 6.05 35.12
CA GLY A 40 2.48 6.80 33.99
C GLY A 40 2.79 5.88 32.81
N GLY A 41 3.94 6.05 32.18
CA GLY A 41 4.22 5.41 30.89
C GLY A 41 5.66 4.93 30.69
N VAL A 42 5.85 4.22 29.58
CA VAL A 42 7.17 3.96 28.98
C VAL A 42 7.24 4.63 27.63
N TYR A 43 8.06 5.66 27.51
CA TYR A 43 8.40 6.30 26.24
C TYR A 43 9.47 5.47 25.53
N VAL A 44 9.24 5.14 24.26
CA VAL A 44 10.20 4.53 23.36
C VAL A 44 10.31 5.45 22.15
N GLY A 45 11.50 5.95 21.85
CA GLY A 45 11.74 6.82 20.70
C GLY A 45 13.13 6.60 20.11
N GLY A 46 13.32 6.96 18.85
CA GLY A 46 14.59 6.79 18.14
C GLY A 46 14.48 7.28 16.70
N GLY A 47 15.57 7.15 15.95
CA GLY A 47 15.62 7.47 14.53
C GLY A 47 15.77 6.24 13.65
N HIS A 48 15.46 6.39 12.37
CA HIS A 48 15.41 5.29 11.39
C HIS A 48 16.79 4.75 10.97
N GLY A 49 17.88 5.41 11.37
CA GLY A 49 19.24 4.97 11.07
C GLY A 49 19.79 5.42 9.70
N SER A 50 21.05 5.07 9.41
CA SER A 50 21.77 5.52 8.19
C SER A 50 21.57 4.59 6.98
N ASP A 51 21.57 5.12 5.75
CA ASP A 51 21.33 4.39 4.47
C ASP A 51 22.38 3.34 4.02
N GLY A 52 23.35 3.01 4.88
CA GLY A 52 24.24 1.84 4.70
C GLY A 52 25.28 1.90 3.57
N ASN A 53 25.36 2.95 2.74
CA ASN A 53 26.26 2.97 1.55
C ASN A 53 27.47 3.95 1.59
N GLY A 54 27.71 4.69 2.68
CA GLY A 54 28.95 5.44 3.01
C GLY A 54 29.34 6.62 2.08
N PRO A 55 30.23 7.59 2.47
CA PRO A 55 30.91 7.86 3.76
C PRO A 55 30.19 9.03 4.52
N PRO A 56 30.75 9.68 5.58
CA PRO A 56 30.00 10.34 6.66
C PRO A 56 29.11 11.48 6.16
N GLY A 57 27.81 11.27 6.27
CA GLY A 57 26.78 12.29 6.04
C GLY A 57 26.33 12.96 7.33
N GLU A 58 26.38 12.25 8.46
CA GLU A 58 26.11 12.77 9.81
C GLU A 58 27.00 12.01 10.80
N ASP A 59 28.31 12.26 10.80
CA ASP A 59 29.12 12.13 12.03
C ASP A 59 29.44 13.58 12.44
N PRO A 60 28.73 14.13 13.43
CA PRO A 60 27.88 13.40 14.38
C PRO A 60 26.51 12.96 13.83
N TYR A 61 26.03 11.78 14.26
CA TYR A 61 24.63 11.37 14.10
C TYR A 61 23.84 11.98 15.25
N GLU A 62 22.76 12.69 14.93
CA GLU A 62 21.94 13.40 15.92
C GLU A 62 20.53 12.82 15.97
N GLN A 63 19.98 12.68 17.17
CA GLN A 63 18.60 12.25 17.38
C GLN A 63 17.91 13.13 18.41
N ASP A 64 16.77 13.69 18.02
CA ASP A 64 15.89 14.45 18.89
C ASP A 64 14.87 13.53 19.57
N PHE A 65 14.55 13.85 20.83
CA PHE A 65 13.54 13.16 21.62
C PHE A 65 12.62 14.18 22.29
N SER A 66 11.34 13.84 22.40
CA SER A 66 10.36 14.63 23.15
C SER A 66 9.78 13.76 24.27
N VAL A 67 10.46 13.77 25.41
CA VAL A 67 10.12 12.91 26.55
C VAL A 67 8.87 13.47 27.25
N PRO A 68 7.85 12.64 27.55
CA PRO A 68 6.66 13.09 28.26
C PRO A 68 6.95 13.76 29.61
N SER A 69 6.02 14.60 30.08
CA SER A 69 6.17 15.26 31.36
C SER A 69 5.93 14.28 32.51
N GLY A 70 6.96 14.00 33.32
CA GLY A 70 6.79 13.18 34.51
C GLY A 70 7.99 13.19 35.44
N THR A 71 7.95 12.37 36.48
CA THR A 71 9.11 12.00 37.30
C THR A 71 9.77 10.81 36.65
N ILE A 72 10.95 11.01 36.06
CA ILE A 72 11.74 9.95 35.45
C ILE A 72 12.17 8.93 36.50
N LYS A 73 11.95 7.65 36.21
CA LYS A 73 12.30 6.52 37.09
C LYS A 73 13.48 5.73 36.60
N TRP A 74 13.58 5.61 35.29
CA TRP A 74 14.65 4.89 34.61
C TRP A 74 14.71 5.38 33.17
N ALA A 75 15.91 5.59 32.64
CA ALA A 75 16.11 5.90 31.24
C ALA A 75 17.42 5.32 30.72
N ARG A 76 17.39 4.83 29.48
CA ARG A 76 18.54 4.28 28.79
C ARG A 76 18.58 4.73 27.34
N LEU A 77 19.73 5.29 26.97
CA LEU A 77 20.07 5.65 25.60
C LEU A 77 20.82 4.47 24.96
N TYR A 78 20.50 4.16 23.72
CA TYR A 78 21.15 3.12 22.94
C TYR A 78 21.73 3.69 21.64
N THR A 79 22.79 3.06 21.14
CA THR A 79 23.31 3.37 19.81
C THR A 79 24.00 2.16 19.17
N GLY A 80 23.77 2.01 17.86
CA GLY A 80 24.35 0.96 17.04
C GLY A 80 25.52 1.47 16.22
N VAL A 81 26.65 0.74 16.21
CA VAL A 81 27.82 1.07 15.39
C VAL A 81 28.26 -0.13 14.57
N TRP A 82 28.52 0.10 13.28
CA TRP A 82 29.07 -0.90 12.37
C TRP A 82 30.54 -0.67 12.08
N ALA A 83 31.35 -1.70 12.35
CA ALA A 83 32.76 -1.79 12.03
C ALA A 83 33.07 -3.01 11.17
N SER A 84 33.13 -2.80 9.85
CA SER A 84 33.16 -3.85 8.82
C SER A 84 34.18 -4.97 9.06
N GLY A 85 35.33 -4.66 9.64
CA GLY A 85 36.44 -5.59 9.87
C GLY A 85 36.47 -6.17 11.27
N ASN A 86 35.43 -5.97 12.08
CA ASN A 86 35.42 -6.24 13.52
C ASN A 86 36.63 -5.53 14.17
N SER A 87 36.70 -4.21 14.05
CA SER A 87 37.77 -3.43 14.69
C SER A 87 37.32 -2.84 16.02
N ASP A 88 38.26 -2.62 16.93
CA ASP A 88 38.01 -1.88 18.15
C ASP A 88 37.95 -0.37 17.89
N GLY A 89 37.24 0.38 18.72
CA GLY A 89 37.13 1.83 18.56
C GLY A 89 36.46 2.54 19.73
N TRP A 90 36.34 3.86 19.61
CA TRP A 90 35.67 4.73 20.56
C TRP A 90 34.31 5.16 20.02
N ILE A 91 33.30 5.11 20.89
CA ILE A 91 31.99 5.72 20.72
C ILE A 91 31.95 6.94 21.66
N ASN A 92 31.71 8.13 21.13
CA ASN A 92 31.61 9.37 21.92
C ASN A 92 30.21 9.95 21.76
N ILE A 93 29.50 10.05 22.89
CA ILE A 93 28.12 10.49 22.98
C ILE A 93 28.08 11.86 23.66
N SER A 94 27.27 12.78 23.13
CA SER A 94 26.91 14.03 23.78
C SER A 94 25.39 14.10 23.91
N PHE A 95 24.89 14.19 25.14
CA PHE A 95 23.46 14.21 25.43
C PHE A 95 23.04 15.59 25.94
N TYR A 96 22.04 16.19 25.30
CA TYR A 96 21.44 17.47 25.63
C TYR A 96 20.09 17.27 26.33
N ASP A 97 19.94 17.84 27.51
CA ASP A 97 18.73 17.74 28.34
C ASP A 97 17.77 18.93 28.14
N GLY A 98 17.91 19.68 27.05
CA GLY A 98 17.16 20.93 26.84
C GLY A 98 17.78 22.16 27.53
N THR A 99 18.81 21.99 28.39
CA THR A 99 19.47 23.09 29.10
C THR A 99 21.00 23.05 29.05
N GLY A 100 21.60 21.87 28.92
CA GLY A 100 23.05 21.67 28.86
C GLY A 100 23.44 20.29 28.32
N TYR A 101 24.73 20.13 28.04
CA TYR A 101 25.30 18.91 27.45
C TYR A 101 26.10 18.10 28.47
N THR A 102 25.91 16.78 28.44
CA THR A 102 26.72 15.79 29.16
C THR A 102 27.41 14.87 28.15
N SER A 103 28.74 14.74 28.24
CA SER A 103 29.52 13.88 27.34
C SER A 103 29.85 12.54 27.99
N HIS A 104 29.79 11.46 27.20
CA HIS A 104 30.12 10.11 27.60
C HIS A 104 30.92 9.41 26.50
N ASN A 105 32.13 8.92 26.81
CA ASN A 105 33.00 8.27 25.82
C ASN A 105 33.32 6.83 26.26
N ALA A 106 33.08 5.87 25.38
CA ALA A 106 33.29 4.45 25.65
C ALA A 106 34.20 3.81 24.60
N TYR A 107 35.15 2.97 25.04
CA TYR A 107 35.96 2.14 24.16
C TYR A 107 35.35 0.75 24.04
N VAL A 108 35.08 0.30 22.82
CA VAL A 108 34.54 -1.02 22.53
C VAL A 108 35.55 -1.85 21.75
N ASN A 109 35.57 -3.16 21.97
CA ASN A 109 36.50 -4.08 21.31
C ASN A 109 35.84 -5.41 20.97
N THR A 110 36.49 -6.22 20.14
CA THR A 110 35.99 -7.54 19.73
C THR A 110 36.26 -8.67 20.73
N SER A 111 37.02 -8.40 21.79
CA SER A 111 37.45 -9.40 22.77
C SER A 111 36.48 -9.52 23.93
N TYR A 112 35.95 -10.72 24.11
CA TYR A 112 35.03 -11.09 25.20
C TYR A 112 35.72 -11.14 26.58
N GLU A 113 37.04 -11.31 26.58
CA GLU A 113 37.85 -11.16 27.78
C GLU A 113 38.38 -9.73 27.82
N ASN A 114 38.12 -9.05 28.93
CA ASN A 114 38.63 -7.71 29.19
C ASN A 114 40.17 -7.71 29.14
N THR A 115 40.73 -7.37 27.98
CA THR A 115 42.18 -7.32 27.74
C THR A 115 42.67 -5.90 27.47
N SER A 116 41.78 -4.91 27.38
CA SER A 116 42.17 -3.52 27.15
C SER A 116 42.54 -2.84 28.48
N ALA A 117 43.56 -1.97 28.46
CA ALA A 117 43.94 -1.18 29.63
C ALA A 117 42.89 -0.08 29.99
N TYR A 118 41.76 -0.05 29.29
CA TYR A 118 40.81 1.05 29.25
C TYR A 118 39.35 0.64 29.53
N GLY A 119 39.01 -0.65 29.69
CA GLY A 119 37.64 -1.15 29.98
C GLY A 119 37.51 -2.09 31.20
N GLY A 120 36.29 -2.30 31.66
CA GLY A 120 35.74 -2.97 32.86
C GLY A 120 34.47 -3.76 32.48
N PRO A 121 33.73 -4.47 33.36
CA PRO A 121 32.56 -5.27 32.95
C PRO A 121 31.33 -4.42 32.55
N ASN A 122 30.43 -4.94 31.67
CA ASN A 122 29.07 -4.38 31.49
C ASN A 122 28.39 -4.23 32.86
N ASP A 123 27.77 -3.08 33.13
CA ASP A 123 27.02 -2.84 34.35
C ASP A 123 25.74 -2.02 34.08
N GLU A 124 25.15 -1.44 35.13
CA GLU A 124 23.90 -0.68 35.03
C GLU A 124 24.10 0.75 34.54
N GLU A 125 25.32 1.30 34.63
CA GLU A 125 25.67 2.63 34.15
C GLU A 125 25.85 2.63 32.63
N ASP A 126 26.62 1.67 32.10
CA ASP A 126 26.78 1.50 30.66
C ASP A 126 27.25 0.08 30.28
N GLY A 127 27.28 -0.20 28.98
CA GLY A 127 27.75 -1.47 28.44
C GLY A 127 27.52 -1.61 26.95
N TYR A 128 27.99 -2.72 26.37
CA TYR A 128 27.70 -3.04 24.98
C TYR A 128 27.64 -4.53 24.69
N TYR A 129 26.96 -4.84 23.58
CA TYR A 129 26.94 -6.14 22.94
C TYR A 129 27.71 -6.08 21.63
N VAL A 130 28.30 -7.21 21.24
CA VAL A 130 28.99 -7.34 19.95
C VAL A 130 28.56 -8.60 19.22
N ALA A 131 28.26 -8.48 17.92
CA ALA A 131 27.95 -9.60 17.03
C ALA A 131 29.23 -10.18 16.40
N CYS A 132 29.30 -11.50 16.18
CA CYS A 132 30.37 -12.07 15.35
C CYS A 132 30.13 -11.88 13.85
N GLY A 133 31.23 -11.82 13.09
CA GLY A 133 31.25 -11.88 11.63
C GLY A 133 31.37 -10.49 10.98
N TYR A 134 30.48 -9.56 11.33
CA TYR A 134 30.32 -8.27 10.62
C TYR A 134 30.52 -7.02 11.47
N GLY A 135 30.95 -7.17 12.74
CA GLY A 135 31.41 -6.07 13.59
C GLY A 135 30.34 -5.05 13.98
N ASN A 136 29.17 -5.54 14.38
CA ASN A 136 28.10 -4.71 14.90
C ASN A 136 28.19 -4.60 16.42
N TYR A 137 28.17 -3.37 16.93
CA TYR A 137 28.18 -3.02 18.34
C TYR A 137 26.85 -2.39 18.72
N TRP A 138 26.21 -2.88 19.78
CA TRP A 138 25.03 -2.26 20.39
C TRP A 138 25.40 -1.75 21.76
N TYR A 139 25.57 -0.44 21.89
CA TYR A 139 26.00 0.22 23.12
C TYR A 139 24.80 0.84 23.85
N TYR A 140 24.82 0.78 25.17
CA TYR A 140 23.81 1.42 26.02
C TYR A 140 24.45 2.28 27.11
N TRP A 141 23.78 3.37 27.46
CA TRP A 141 24.17 4.29 28.55
C TRP A 141 22.94 4.65 29.38
N ASN A 142 23.08 4.56 30.71
CA ASN A 142 22.10 5.01 31.67
C ASN A 142 22.05 6.54 31.71
N VAL A 143 20.92 7.09 31.29
CA VAL A 143 20.70 8.54 31.22
C VAL A 143 19.61 9.00 32.20
N THR A 144 19.23 8.14 33.16
CA THR A 144 18.13 8.38 34.11
C THR A 144 18.24 9.73 34.82
N ASP A 145 19.44 10.11 35.27
CA ASP A 145 19.67 11.33 36.05
C ASP A 145 19.88 12.59 35.19
N ILE A 146 19.95 12.45 33.85
CA ILE A 146 20.25 13.55 32.93
C ILE A 146 19.19 13.79 31.86
N VAL A 147 18.30 12.84 31.61
CA VAL A 147 17.14 13.06 30.73
C VAL A 147 16.15 14.02 31.41
N SER A 148 15.54 14.90 30.62
CA SER A 148 14.56 15.86 31.10
C SER A 148 13.22 15.70 30.40
N ASN A 149 12.17 16.30 30.96
CA ASN A 149 10.87 16.37 30.30
C ASN A 149 10.92 17.33 29.10
N GLY A 150 10.25 16.98 28.02
CA GLY A 150 10.23 17.74 26.77
C GLY A 150 11.44 17.41 25.90
N TYR A 151 12.00 18.44 25.26
CA TYR A 151 13.05 18.28 24.24
C TYR A 151 14.38 17.81 24.84
N ASN A 152 14.90 16.71 24.31
CA ASN A 152 16.24 16.19 24.52
C ASN A 152 16.89 15.89 23.16
N ASN A 153 18.21 15.82 23.11
CA ASN A 153 18.94 15.45 21.90
C ASN A 153 20.16 14.58 22.25
N ALA A 154 20.50 13.61 21.43
CA ALA A 154 21.72 12.84 21.55
C ALA A 154 22.52 12.89 20.26
N THR A 155 23.83 13.08 20.40
CA THR A 155 24.79 13.23 19.32
C THR A 155 25.86 12.16 19.48
N VAL A 156 26.07 11.28 18.49
CA VAL A 156 27.08 10.20 18.55
C VAL A 156 28.13 10.38 17.46
N THR A 157 29.41 10.27 17.84
CA THR A 157 30.57 10.27 16.95
C THR A 157 31.45 9.05 17.21
N THR A 158 32.21 8.57 16.22
CA THR A 158 33.12 7.43 16.43
C THR A 158 34.57 7.75 16.08
N ASN A 159 35.52 7.02 16.68
CA ASN A 159 36.94 7.18 16.38
C ASN A 159 37.74 5.89 16.58
N GLY A 160 38.64 5.56 15.66
CA GLY A 160 39.59 4.45 15.81
C GLY A 160 39.13 3.12 15.20
N PHE A 161 37.85 3.00 14.82
CA PHE A 161 37.36 1.88 14.03
C PHE A 161 37.89 1.91 12.59
N ASP A 162 37.86 0.75 11.93
CA ASP A 162 38.12 0.60 10.50
C ASP A 162 37.01 1.21 9.64
N VAL A 163 35.77 0.95 10.05
CA VAL A 163 34.53 1.61 9.65
C VAL A 163 33.78 1.91 10.95
N GLY A 164 33.25 3.11 11.14
CA GLY A 164 32.67 3.54 12.42
C GLY A 164 31.28 4.12 12.25
N THR A 165 30.49 3.52 11.36
CA THR A 165 29.19 4.09 10.98
C THR A 165 28.20 3.94 12.13
N VAL A 166 27.68 5.05 12.64
CA VAL A 166 26.55 5.05 13.56
C VAL A 166 25.30 4.70 12.75
N GLN A 167 24.62 3.62 13.11
CA GLN A 167 23.44 3.15 12.38
C GLN A 167 22.13 3.56 13.05
N GLY A 168 22.17 4.24 14.20
CA GLY A 168 20.99 4.81 14.85
C GLY A 168 21.19 5.09 16.34
N ILE A 169 20.22 5.81 16.92
CA ILE A 169 20.13 6.13 18.34
C ILE A 169 18.67 5.93 18.78
N SER A 170 18.47 5.29 19.93
CA SER A 170 17.15 5.17 20.57
C SER A 170 17.21 5.51 22.06
N LEU A 171 16.07 5.87 22.62
CA LEU A 171 15.89 6.28 24.01
C LEU A 171 14.63 5.60 24.57
N VAL A 172 14.80 4.91 25.69
CA VAL A 172 13.69 4.34 26.46
C VAL A 172 13.62 5.05 27.81
N VAL A 173 12.44 5.54 28.19
CA VAL A 173 12.22 6.28 29.44
C VAL A 173 10.97 5.77 30.17
N VAL A 174 11.14 5.32 31.40
CA VAL A 174 10.05 5.02 32.33
C VAL A 174 9.78 6.26 33.18
N TYR A 175 8.55 6.74 33.22
CA TYR A 175 8.18 7.96 33.94
C TYR A 175 6.87 7.82 34.72
N GLU A 176 6.76 8.54 35.86
CA GLU A 176 5.51 8.71 36.61
C GLU A 176 4.95 10.12 36.39
N ASP A 177 3.77 10.22 35.80
CA ASP A 177 3.03 11.49 35.64
C ASP A 177 1.74 11.52 36.47
N GLY A 178 1.37 10.40 37.11
CA GLY A 178 0.13 10.26 37.88
C GLY A 178 -1.04 9.72 37.06
N GLY A 179 -0.81 9.27 35.81
CA GLY A 179 -1.75 8.51 35.00
C GLY A 179 -2.03 7.12 35.55
N ASP A 180 -2.62 6.27 34.72
CA ASP A 180 -2.98 4.92 35.13
C ASP A 180 -1.76 4.05 35.44
N GLU A 181 -1.96 3.04 36.29
CA GLU A 181 -0.91 2.08 36.61
C GLU A 181 -0.72 1.12 35.43
N ILE A 182 0.45 1.21 34.78
CA ILE A 182 0.87 0.26 33.75
C ILE A 182 1.83 -0.76 34.35
N THR A 183 1.89 -1.95 33.76
CA THR A 183 2.94 -2.94 34.05
C THR A 183 3.85 -3.06 32.83
N TYR A 184 5.17 -3.03 33.01
CA TYR A 184 6.13 -3.04 31.90
C TYR A 184 7.30 -4.01 32.11
N TRP A 185 7.90 -4.43 31.01
CA TRP A 185 9.18 -5.14 30.91
C TRP A 185 10.01 -4.54 29.80
N ILE A 186 11.29 -4.29 30.07
CA ILE A 186 12.27 -3.83 29.08
C ILE A 186 13.33 -4.93 28.98
N ASN A 187 13.30 -5.64 27.85
CA ASN A 187 14.24 -6.68 27.51
C ASN A 187 15.28 -6.13 26.53
N GLN A 188 16.55 -6.36 26.82
CA GLN A 188 17.68 -5.84 26.04
C GLN A 188 18.69 -6.96 25.76
N GLY A 189 19.34 -6.89 24.60
CA GLY A 189 20.44 -7.77 24.23
C GLY A 189 20.96 -7.48 22.81
N LEU A 190 21.54 -8.48 22.16
CA LEU A 190 21.85 -8.47 20.73
C LEU A 190 21.75 -9.90 20.20
N ILE A 191 20.68 -10.17 19.47
CA ILE A 191 20.46 -11.45 18.81
C ILE A 191 20.95 -11.34 17.37
N TYR A 192 21.81 -12.26 16.93
CA TYR A 192 22.16 -12.39 15.51
C TYR A 192 21.32 -13.48 14.83
N LEU A 193 20.36 -13.04 14.02
CA LEU A 193 19.63 -13.87 13.07
C LEU A 193 20.27 -13.74 11.67
N GLY A 194 20.76 -14.82 11.05
CA GLY A 194 21.34 -14.70 9.71
C GLY A 194 21.77 -15.99 9.02
N THR A 195 22.07 -15.92 7.71
CA THR A 195 22.70 -16.97 6.89
C THR A 195 24.22 -16.89 6.83
N GLY A 196 24.79 -15.72 7.16
CA GLY A 196 26.19 -15.33 6.95
C GLY A 196 27.22 -16.12 7.77
N ASP A 197 28.39 -15.51 7.99
CA ASP A 197 29.62 -16.14 8.54
C ASP A 197 29.37 -17.40 9.39
N THR A 198 29.61 -18.58 8.81
CA THR A 198 29.40 -19.87 9.48
C THR A 198 30.37 -20.12 10.62
N ALA A 199 31.43 -19.31 10.75
CA ALA A 199 32.32 -19.33 11.91
C ALA A 199 31.74 -18.60 13.12
N CYS A 200 30.67 -17.81 12.94
CA CYS A 200 30.00 -17.08 13.99
C CYS A 200 29.13 -18.02 14.84
N SER A 201 29.62 -18.37 16.02
CA SER A 201 28.97 -19.32 16.93
C SER A 201 27.66 -18.83 17.54
N CYS A 202 27.36 -17.53 17.44
CA CYS A 202 26.16 -16.94 18.00
C CYS A 202 25.02 -16.76 17.00
N ARG A 203 25.27 -17.05 15.72
CA ARG A 203 24.29 -17.00 14.64
C ARG A 203 23.16 -17.98 14.92
N ARG A 204 21.91 -17.54 14.73
CA ARG A 204 20.71 -18.36 14.89
C ARG A 204 19.72 -18.13 13.75
N THR A 205 18.74 -19.01 13.66
CA THR A 205 17.57 -18.86 12.78
C THR A 205 16.37 -18.29 13.49
N GLU A 206 16.33 -18.42 14.82
CA GLU A 206 15.27 -17.91 15.68
C GLU A 206 15.81 -17.69 17.10
N SER A 207 15.14 -16.87 17.90
CA SER A 207 15.43 -16.67 19.31
C SER A 207 14.20 -16.18 20.06
N THR A 208 14.03 -16.66 21.30
CA THR A 208 12.88 -16.31 22.15
C THR A 208 13.35 -15.48 23.36
N THR A 209 12.61 -14.43 23.68
CA THR A 209 12.71 -13.65 24.91
C THR A 209 11.43 -13.78 25.73
N TRP A 210 11.51 -13.54 27.04
CA TRP A 210 10.41 -13.82 27.97
C TRP A 210 10.10 -12.60 28.84
N PHE A 211 8.82 -12.36 29.06
CA PHE A 211 8.25 -11.35 29.95
C PHE A 211 7.53 -12.07 31.10
N ASN A 212 8.28 -12.34 32.17
CA ASN A 212 7.77 -13.09 33.32
C ASN A 212 7.19 -12.16 34.39
N GLY A 213 5.96 -12.43 34.81
CA GLY A 213 5.28 -11.69 35.86
C GLY A 213 3.77 -11.66 35.60
N THR A 214 3.04 -11.06 36.53
CA THR A 214 1.58 -10.97 36.43
C THR A 214 1.19 -9.98 35.34
N MET A 215 0.29 -10.39 34.44
CA MET A 215 -0.28 -9.56 33.40
C MET A 215 -1.80 -9.44 33.54
N ASP A 216 -2.33 -8.27 33.22
CA ASP A 216 -3.76 -8.12 33.00
C ASP A 216 -4.12 -8.74 31.64
N THR A 217 -5.13 -9.62 31.64
CA THR A 217 -5.62 -10.31 30.44
C THR A 217 -7.01 -9.79 30.04
N THR A 218 -7.50 -8.73 30.68
CA THR A 218 -8.83 -8.16 30.40
C THR A 218 -8.81 -7.18 29.22
N GLN A 219 -7.63 -6.81 28.74
CA GLN A 219 -7.41 -5.80 27.71
C GLN A 219 -6.17 -6.12 26.87
N ASN A 220 -6.07 -5.49 25.69
CA ASN A 220 -4.92 -5.63 24.82
C ASN A 220 -3.69 -4.98 25.47
N ALA A 221 -2.50 -5.41 25.06
CA ALA A 221 -1.23 -4.86 25.52
C ALA A 221 -0.45 -4.25 24.35
N THR A 222 0.62 -3.52 24.66
CA THR A 222 1.51 -2.92 23.66
C THR A 222 2.87 -3.60 23.72
N LEU A 223 3.45 -3.85 22.56
CA LEU A 223 4.81 -4.35 22.41
C LEU A 223 5.58 -3.40 21.49
N TRP A 224 6.78 -3.01 21.89
CA TRP A 224 7.76 -2.38 21.01
C TRP A 224 8.88 -3.36 20.72
N THR A 225 9.36 -3.39 19.48
CA THR A 225 10.56 -4.13 19.08
C THR A 225 11.54 -3.21 18.40
N GLU A 226 12.83 -3.46 18.60
CA GLU A 226 13.88 -2.75 17.88
C GLU A 226 14.77 -3.74 17.13
N TYR A 227 14.89 -3.51 15.83
CA TYR A 227 15.78 -4.21 14.94
C TYR A 227 16.86 -3.30 14.42
N PHE A 228 18.04 -3.87 14.20
CA PHE A 228 19.21 -3.19 13.70
C PHE A 228 19.80 -4.05 12.58
N VAL A 229 20.07 -3.43 11.42
CA VAL A 229 20.49 -4.10 10.17
C VAL A 229 19.41 -5.07 9.66
N GLY A 230 18.43 -4.58 8.90
CA GLY A 230 17.70 -5.38 7.91
C GLY A 230 18.32 -5.22 6.52
N GLU A 231 18.21 -6.23 5.67
CA GLU A 231 18.56 -6.11 4.24
C GLU A 231 17.28 -5.84 3.44
N PRO A 232 17.32 -4.94 2.45
CA PRO A 232 16.10 -4.60 1.70
C PRO A 232 15.61 -5.79 0.87
N SER A 233 14.30 -6.06 1.01
CA SER A 233 13.37 -6.88 0.22
C SER A 233 13.87 -7.50 -1.12
N PRO A 234 13.48 -8.76 -1.45
CA PRO A 234 12.39 -9.57 -0.87
C PRO A 234 12.90 -10.68 0.06
N GLU A 235 12.92 -10.41 1.36
CA GLU A 235 13.54 -11.25 2.38
C GLU A 235 12.71 -11.23 3.67
N TYR A 236 11.87 -12.25 3.90
CA TYR A 236 10.89 -12.26 4.98
C TYR A 236 11.48 -12.67 6.34
N ASP A 237 11.23 -11.91 7.39
CA ASP A 237 11.39 -12.30 8.80
C ASP A 237 10.06 -12.21 9.57
N TYR A 238 9.95 -12.94 10.70
CA TYR A 238 8.69 -13.16 11.41
C TYR A 238 8.84 -12.89 12.91
N LEU A 239 7.72 -12.47 13.50
CA LEU A 239 7.57 -12.27 14.93
C LEU A 239 6.36 -13.09 15.45
N GLU A 240 6.58 -13.83 16.54
CA GLU A 240 5.55 -14.62 17.23
C GLU A 240 5.42 -14.18 18.69
N PHE A 241 4.21 -13.92 19.17
CA PHE A 241 3.91 -13.67 20.59
C PHE A 241 3.07 -14.81 21.16
N ASN A 242 3.57 -15.53 22.18
CA ASN A 242 2.94 -16.73 22.75
C ASN A 242 2.49 -17.77 21.69
N GLY A 243 3.25 -17.88 20.59
CA GLY A 243 2.95 -18.79 19.47
C GLY A 243 1.91 -18.26 18.46
N HIS A 244 1.46 -17.01 18.59
CA HIS A 244 0.63 -16.32 17.60
C HIS A 244 1.48 -15.43 16.70
N ASN A 245 1.28 -15.51 15.37
CA ASN A 245 1.97 -14.67 14.39
C ASN A 245 1.30 -13.30 14.25
N PHE A 246 2.10 -12.24 14.15
CA PHE A 246 1.59 -10.88 13.93
C PHE A 246 1.00 -10.65 12.53
N THR A 247 1.47 -11.35 11.49
CA THR A 247 0.93 -11.22 10.13
C THR A 247 0.73 -12.58 9.45
N THR A 248 -0.23 -12.66 8.53
CA THR A 248 -0.53 -13.88 7.75
C THR A 248 -0.07 -13.81 6.30
N PHE A 249 0.38 -12.64 5.82
CA PHE A 249 0.78 -12.40 4.44
C PHE A 249 2.16 -11.70 4.42
N ALA A 250 3.13 -12.32 3.74
CA ALA A 250 4.46 -11.80 3.42
C ALA A 250 5.15 -10.98 4.56
N PRO A 251 5.42 -11.60 5.72
CA PRO A 251 5.95 -10.90 6.89
C PRO A 251 7.38 -10.42 6.68
N ASP A 252 7.62 -9.16 7.00
CA ASP A 252 8.94 -8.55 7.02
C ASP A 252 8.94 -7.65 8.28
N THR A 253 9.12 -8.31 9.44
CA THR A 253 8.87 -7.69 10.75
C THR A 253 10.04 -6.87 11.27
N ALA A 254 11.19 -6.93 10.60
CA ALA A 254 12.37 -6.13 10.89
C ALA A 254 12.52 -4.91 9.98
N ASP A 255 11.61 -4.71 9.00
CA ASP A 255 11.65 -3.63 8.01
C ASP A 255 10.35 -2.81 7.86
N GLY A 256 9.49 -2.77 8.90
CA GLY A 256 8.37 -1.83 8.97
C GLY A 256 6.95 -2.41 8.94
N SER A 257 6.73 -3.63 9.45
CA SER A 257 5.38 -4.23 9.56
C SER A 257 4.57 -3.81 10.81
N GLY A 258 5.07 -2.89 11.64
CA GLY A 258 4.38 -2.39 12.85
C GLY A 258 3.30 -1.32 12.59
N THR A 259 2.59 -0.92 13.65
CA THR A 259 1.57 0.16 13.64
C THR A 259 2.14 1.58 13.65
N THR A 260 3.47 1.69 13.61
CA THR A 260 4.21 2.92 13.31
C THR A 260 4.84 2.76 11.93
N PRO A 261 4.06 2.77 10.83
CA PRO A 261 4.63 2.77 9.50
C PRO A 261 5.34 4.11 9.31
N ASP A 262 6.66 4.08 9.25
CA ASP A 262 7.40 5.14 8.59
C ASP A 262 7.73 4.66 7.17
N ASP A 263 7.00 5.20 6.21
CA ASP A 263 7.10 4.97 4.77
C ASP A 263 8.52 5.26 4.20
N THR A 264 9.43 5.82 5.00
CA THR A 264 10.79 6.19 4.56
C THR A 264 11.81 5.04 4.64
N TRP A 265 11.43 3.84 5.12
CA TRP A 265 12.38 2.78 5.47
C TRP A 265 13.03 2.01 4.30
N THR A 266 12.70 2.31 3.04
CA THR A 266 13.25 1.53 1.90
C THR A 266 14.78 1.48 1.80
N ASN A 267 15.55 2.21 2.65
CA ASN A 267 17.01 2.12 2.70
C ASN A 267 17.70 2.26 4.09
N ASN A 268 17.00 2.37 5.24
CA ASN A 268 17.67 2.66 6.53
C ASN A 268 18.05 1.41 7.35
N ARG A 269 18.68 1.55 8.53
CA ARG A 269 19.37 0.44 9.24
C ARG A 269 19.00 0.26 10.72
N LEU A 270 18.09 1.06 11.28
CA LEU A 270 17.49 0.86 12.61
C LEU A 270 15.96 0.94 12.47
N ASP A 271 15.25 0.00 13.06
CA ASP A 271 13.79 -0.03 13.04
C ASP A 271 13.22 -0.14 14.45
N ILE A 272 12.14 0.58 14.72
CA ILE A 272 11.43 0.60 16.00
C ILE A 272 9.94 0.48 15.70
N ASP A 273 9.40 -0.71 15.91
CA ASP A 273 8.00 -1.01 15.63
C ASP A 273 7.15 -1.04 16.89
N ARG A 274 5.94 -0.50 16.80
CA ARG A 274 4.87 -0.69 17.78
C ARG A 274 3.87 -1.75 17.33
N TRP A 275 3.54 -2.67 18.22
CA TRP A 275 2.58 -3.75 18.01
C TRP A 275 1.49 -3.74 19.09
N VAL A 276 0.27 -4.11 18.69
CA VAL A 276 -0.84 -4.38 19.62
C VAL A 276 -0.93 -5.88 19.86
N ILE A 277 -0.88 -6.29 21.12
CA ILE A 277 -1.08 -7.68 21.54
C ILE A 277 -2.54 -7.87 21.92
N ASP A 278 -3.24 -8.75 21.21
CA ASP A 278 -4.61 -9.10 21.58
C ASP A 278 -4.64 -9.71 22.99
N LYS A 279 -5.60 -9.28 23.82
CA LYS A 279 -5.82 -9.79 25.18
C LYS A 279 -5.89 -11.32 25.26
N ASP A 280 -6.37 -11.98 24.21
CA ASP A 280 -6.53 -13.44 24.14
C ASP A 280 -5.20 -14.16 23.84
N TRP A 281 -4.15 -13.43 23.44
CA TRP A 281 -2.80 -13.95 23.26
C TRP A 281 -1.99 -13.88 24.56
N ILE A 282 -2.43 -13.12 25.57
CA ILE A 282 -1.67 -12.85 26.80
C ILE A 282 -1.85 -14.00 27.82
N ASP A 283 -0.74 -14.58 28.26
CA ASP A 283 -0.71 -15.45 29.43
C ASP A 283 -0.61 -14.59 30.71
N PRO A 284 -1.42 -14.86 31.74
CA PRO A 284 -1.48 -14.05 32.96
C PRO A 284 -0.20 -14.10 33.82
N SER A 285 0.77 -14.95 33.49
CA SER A 285 1.94 -15.22 34.35
C SER A 285 3.29 -15.23 33.63
N SER A 286 3.32 -15.51 32.33
CA SER A 286 4.57 -15.65 31.57
C SER A 286 4.31 -15.56 30.08
N ASN A 287 4.79 -14.50 29.45
CA ASN A 287 4.65 -14.28 28.02
C ASN A 287 5.99 -14.43 27.32
N ASP A 288 6.02 -14.92 26.09
CA ASP A 288 7.21 -15.05 25.27
C ASP A 288 7.04 -14.39 23.90
N LEU A 289 8.13 -13.80 23.44
CA LEU A 289 8.26 -13.18 22.12
C LEU A 289 9.38 -13.89 21.38
N LYS A 290 9.09 -14.37 20.18
CA LYS A 290 10.00 -15.14 19.37
C LYS A 290 10.29 -14.42 18.05
N PHE A 291 11.56 -14.08 17.87
CA PHE A 291 12.12 -13.50 16.67
C PHE A 291 12.56 -14.63 15.73
N ILE A 292 12.14 -14.59 14.47
CA ILE A 292 12.37 -15.65 13.49
C ILE A 292 12.89 -15.02 12.21
N ARG A 293 14.08 -15.45 11.77
CA ARG A 293 14.74 -14.89 10.58
C ARG A 293 13.98 -15.12 9.27
N GLY A 294 13.23 -16.21 9.16
CA GLY A 294 12.57 -16.55 7.90
C GLY A 294 13.54 -16.75 6.72
N SER A 295 13.27 -16.10 5.58
CA SER A 295 14.13 -16.07 4.39
C SER A 295 15.18 -14.97 4.42
N ASP A 296 15.11 -14.00 5.34
CA ASP A 296 16.06 -12.88 5.45
C ASP A 296 17.51 -13.33 5.66
N THR A 297 18.43 -12.71 4.93
CA THR A 297 19.86 -12.98 4.98
C THR A 297 20.47 -12.62 6.33
N ALA A 298 20.07 -11.52 6.98
CA ALA A 298 20.58 -11.13 8.28
C ALA A 298 19.80 -9.97 8.95
N THR A 299 19.25 -10.23 10.14
CA THR A 299 18.67 -9.21 11.04
C THR A 299 19.27 -9.24 12.46
N ARG A 300 19.23 -8.12 13.21
CA ARG A 300 19.58 -8.07 14.65
C ARG A 300 18.43 -7.53 15.49
N ALA A 301 17.82 -8.38 16.31
CA ALA A 301 16.94 -7.91 17.37
C ALA A 301 17.75 -7.43 18.58
N VAL A 302 17.49 -6.22 19.07
CA VAL A 302 18.29 -5.58 20.12
C VAL A 302 17.47 -5.13 21.34
N LEU A 303 16.17 -4.82 21.15
CA LEU A 303 15.27 -4.39 22.23
C LEU A 303 13.87 -4.99 22.05
N ALA A 304 13.21 -5.28 23.18
CA ALA A 304 11.78 -5.51 23.22
C ALA A 304 11.18 -4.89 24.50
N VAL A 305 10.17 -4.04 24.35
CA VAL A 305 9.46 -3.39 25.47
C VAL A 305 8.01 -3.83 25.47
N PHE A 306 7.61 -4.60 26.47
CA PHE A 306 6.24 -5.10 26.60
C PHE A 306 5.54 -4.39 27.75
N LEU A 307 4.32 -3.90 27.52
CA LEU A 307 3.58 -3.09 28.48
C LEU A 307 2.07 -3.35 28.42
N SER A 308 1.46 -3.41 29.60
CA SER A 308 0.02 -3.55 29.80
C SER A 308 -0.58 -2.20 30.12
N ASP A 309 -1.05 -1.49 29.10
CA ASP A 309 -1.76 -0.22 29.26
C ASP A 309 -3.27 -0.47 29.42
N PRO A 310 -3.96 0.18 30.37
CA PRO A 310 -5.42 0.21 30.38
C PRO A 310 -5.95 0.86 29.09
N PRO A 311 -7.05 0.35 28.53
CA PRO A 311 -7.62 0.94 27.33
C PRO A 311 -8.09 2.36 27.65
N ALA A 312 -7.62 3.30 26.86
CA ALA A 312 -7.95 4.70 26.98
C ALA A 312 -8.10 5.32 25.58
N PRO A 313 -8.96 6.34 25.41
CA PRO A 313 -9.01 7.13 24.19
C PRO A 313 -7.67 7.87 23.98
N ASP A 314 -7.41 8.30 22.74
CA ASP A 314 -6.27 9.15 22.40
C ASP A 314 -6.71 10.13 21.31
N LEU A 315 -7.25 11.28 21.70
CA LEU A 315 -7.76 12.30 20.80
C LEU A 315 -6.61 13.19 20.36
N LEU A 316 -6.28 13.10 19.08
CA LEU A 316 -5.32 14.00 18.45
C LEU A 316 -5.97 14.81 17.34
N VAL A 317 -5.45 16.02 17.13
CA VAL A 317 -5.73 16.78 15.91
C VAL A 317 -4.67 16.37 14.89
N SER A 318 -5.01 15.47 13.98
CA SER A 318 -4.06 14.90 13.02
C SER A 318 -3.74 15.85 11.86
N ASP A 319 -4.69 16.69 11.46
CA ASP A 319 -4.51 17.63 10.36
C ASP A 319 -5.35 18.92 10.51
N ILE A 320 -4.86 20.02 9.93
CA ILE A 320 -5.57 21.29 9.77
C ILE A 320 -5.40 21.75 8.31
N ASP A 321 -6.39 21.47 7.47
CA ASP A 321 -6.42 21.91 6.08
C ASP A 321 -7.08 23.29 5.97
N THR A 322 -6.37 24.22 5.33
CA THR A 322 -6.78 25.62 5.14
C THR A 322 -7.12 25.96 3.69
N LEU A 323 -6.92 25.02 2.76
CA LEU A 323 -7.15 25.17 1.33
C LEU A 323 -8.34 24.31 0.86
N VAL A 324 -9.42 24.34 1.65
CA VAL A 324 -10.62 23.53 1.43
C VAL A 324 -11.53 24.16 0.35
N GLU A 325 -12.14 23.30 -0.47
CA GLU A 325 -13.14 23.68 -1.47
C GLU A 325 -14.34 24.39 -0.82
N ARG A 326 -14.77 25.49 -1.43
CA ARG A 326 -15.97 26.22 -1.06
C ARG A 326 -16.61 26.88 -2.28
N ASP A 327 -17.92 26.67 -2.44
CA ASP A 327 -18.74 27.25 -3.52
C ASP A 327 -18.28 26.84 -4.94
N GLY A 328 -17.78 25.62 -5.07
CA GLY A 328 -17.19 25.02 -6.26
C GLY A 328 -15.84 25.63 -6.65
N GLN A 329 -15.06 26.14 -5.68
CA GLN A 329 -13.74 26.75 -5.89
C GLN A 329 -12.79 26.36 -4.76
N THR A 330 -11.53 26.11 -5.09
CA THR A 330 -10.49 25.72 -4.12
C THR A 330 -9.41 26.80 -4.04
N PRO A 331 -9.06 27.31 -2.84
CA PRO A 331 -7.94 28.23 -2.65
C PRO A 331 -6.59 27.57 -2.96
N MET A 332 -5.70 28.33 -3.59
CA MET A 332 -4.27 28.02 -3.75
C MET A 332 -3.44 28.81 -2.73
N GLU A 333 -3.92 30.00 -2.34
CA GLU A 333 -3.38 30.83 -1.27
C GLU A 333 -4.51 31.60 -0.60
N LEU A 334 -4.30 32.04 0.65
CA LEU A 334 -5.28 32.82 1.39
C LEU A 334 -5.12 34.31 1.10
N VAL A 335 -6.20 34.94 0.64
CA VAL A 335 -6.29 36.39 0.34
C VAL A 335 -7.30 37.08 1.25
N ALA A 336 -6.96 38.29 1.69
CA ALA A 336 -7.73 39.07 2.66
C ALA A 336 -9.17 39.36 2.19
N ASN A 337 -10.09 39.41 3.15
CA ASN A 337 -11.52 39.69 2.96
C ASN A 337 -12.30 38.60 2.19
N HIS A 338 -11.78 37.39 2.10
CA HIS A 338 -12.54 36.19 1.73
C HIS A 338 -12.87 35.36 2.96
N VAL A 339 -13.90 34.54 2.84
CA VAL A 339 -14.25 33.53 3.83
C VAL A 339 -13.78 32.18 3.29
N TYR A 340 -12.97 31.49 4.08
CA TYR A 340 -12.41 30.17 3.83
C TYR A 340 -13.05 29.16 4.78
N THR A 341 -13.05 27.90 4.36
CA THR A 341 -13.36 26.75 5.22
C THR A 341 -12.03 26.20 5.73
N ILE A 342 -11.94 25.99 7.04
CA ILE A 342 -10.82 25.29 7.68
C ILE A 342 -11.35 23.92 8.12
N ASN A 343 -10.76 22.84 7.63
CA ASN A 343 -11.07 21.48 8.09
C ASN A 343 -10.03 21.08 9.13
N ALA A 344 -10.49 20.61 10.29
CA ALA A 344 -9.63 19.97 11.27
C ALA A 344 -10.00 18.49 11.36
N THR A 345 -9.04 17.61 11.15
CA THR A 345 -9.22 16.17 11.27
C THR A 345 -8.90 15.76 12.70
N ILE A 346 -9.89 15.17 13.37
CA ILE A 346 -9.79 14.70 14.75
C ILE A 346 -9.78 13.19 14.71
N LEU A 347 -8.72 12.57 15.20
CA LEU A 347 -8.55 11.13 15.23
C LEU A 347 -8.56 10.67 16.69
N ASN A 348 -9.28 9.59 16.99
CA ASN A 348 -9.08 8.84 18.21
C ASN A 348 -8.11 7.68 17.94
N ALA A 349 -6.81 7.88 18.14
CA ALA A 349 -5.79 6.83 17.98
C ALA A 349 -5.80 5.79 19.10
N GLY A 350 -6.66 5.98 20.11
CA GLY A 350 -6.81 5.10 21.25
C GLY A 350 -7.62 3.86 20.92
N ASN A 351 -7.51 2.87 21.79
CA ASN A 351 -8.23 1.60 21.69
C ASN A 351 -9.54 1.59 22.52
N LEU A 352 -9.99 2.77 22.97
CA LEU A 352 -11.26 2.97 23.65
C LEU A 352 -12.01 4.16 23.05
N ASP A 353 -13.34 4.05 22.98
CA ASP A 353 -14.21 5.15 22.57
C ASP A 353 -14.07 6.37 23.49
N ALA A 354 -13.87 7.54 22.91
CA ALA A 354 -13.95 8.81 23.64
C ALA A 354 -15.41 9.18 23.92
N THR A 355 -15.72 9.53 25.16
CA THR A 355 -17.00 10.18 25.50
C THR A 355 -17.03 11.62 24.97
N GLY A 356 -18.18 12.30 25.03
CA GLY A 356 -18.30 13.66 24.49
C GLY A 356 -17.29 14.66 25.07
N PHE A 357 -16.65 15.42 24.17
CA PHE A 357 -15.58 16.37 24.44
C PHE A 357 -15.76 17.66 23.62
N ASN A 358 -14.96 18.69 23.91
CA ASN A 358 -15.02 19.98 23.22
C ASN A 358 -13.77 20.23 22.37
N LEU A 359 -14.00 20.79 21.19
CA LEU A 359 -12.98 21.30 20.28
C LEU A 359 -12.96 22.82 20.34
N THR A 360 -11.78 23.41 20.55
CA THR A 360 -11.58 24.85 20.40
C THR A 360 -10.78 25.17 19.14
N PHE A 361 -11.16 26.27 18.49
CA PHE A 361 -10.40 26.87 17.40
C PHE A 361 -9.95 28.27 17.82
N ASP A 362 -8.64 28.48 17.87
CA ASP A 362 -7.97 29.69 18.35
C ASP A 362 -7.14 30.33 17.23
N GLU A 363 -7.21 31.66 17.13
CA GLU A 363 -6.39 32.46 16.21
C GLU A 363 -5.46 33.36 17.02
N GLY A 364 -4.14 33.16 16.91
CA GLY A 364 -3.16 33.94 17.64
C GLY A 364 -3.40 33.94 19.16
N GLY A 365 -3.90 32.82 19.69
CA GLY A 365 -4.27 32.66 21.10
C GLY A 365 -5.62 33.26 21.51
N THR A 366 -6.45 33.69 20.56
CA THR A 366 -7.82 34.17 20.82
C THR A 366 -8.84 33.14 20.34
N LEU A 367 -9.65 32.63 21.27
CA LEU A 367 -10.75 31.70 20.97
C LEU A 367 -11.74 32.29 19.95
N LYS A 368 -11.97 31.56 18.86
CA LYS A 368 -12.90 31.91 17.78
C LYS A 368 -14.12 30.99 17.76
N ASN A 369 -13.93 29.69 18.03
CA ASN A 369 -14.99 28.70 18.07
C ASN A 369 -14.76 27.71 19.21
N ASP A 370 -15.86 27.20 19.76
CA ASP A 370 -15.94 26.14 20.77
C ASP A 370 -17.12 25.22 20.38
N THR A 371 -16.79 24.03 19.90
CA THR A 371 -17.76 23.06 19.34
C THR A 371 -17.68 21.75 20.13
N GLY A 372 -18.82 21.22 20.57
CA GLY A 372 -18.87 19.93 21.26
C GLY A 372 -19.09 18.77 20.30
N LEU A 373 -18.34 17.68 20.48
CA LEU A 373 -18.61 16.37 19.89
C LEU A 373 -19.25 15.45 20.93
N THR A 374 -20.14 14.56 20.48
CA THR A 374 -20.84 13.62 21.38
C THR A 374 -19.98 12.43 21.82
N GLY A 375 -18.86 12.22 21.13
CA GLY A 375 -17.91 11.14 21.32
C GLY A 375 -17.25 10.80 19.97
N LEU A 376 -16.19 10.00 20.01
CA LEU A 376 -15.48 9.50 18.83
C LEU A 376 -15.07 8.05 19.10
N GLY A 377 -15.43 7.13 18.20
CA GLY A 377 -15.12 5.70 18.39
C GLY A 377 -13.62 5.44 18.40
N ALA A 378 -13.18 4.32 18.97
CA ALA A 378 -11.78 3.90 18.88
C ALA A 378 -11.35 3.80 17.40
N THR A 379 -10.18 4.33 17.05
CA THR A 379 -9.62 4.39 15.69
C THR A 379 -10.41 5.20 14.66
N ASP A 380 -11.56 5.77 15.03
CA ASP A 380 -12.38 6.59 14.14
C ASP A 380 -11.81 8.01 14.00
N GLU A 381 -12.08 8.63 12.85
CA GLU A 381 -11.80 10.03 12.56
C GLU A 381 -13.08 10.85 12.30
N GLU A 382 -13.03 12.15 12.60
CA GLU A 382 -14.09 13.11 12.30
C GLU A 382 -13.48 14.42 11.78
N ILE A 383 -14.05 14.96 10.68
CA ILE A 383 -13.63 16.25 10.13
C ILE A 383 -14.57 17.36 10.62
N VAL A 384 -14.02 18.31 11.37
CA VAL A 384 -14.77 19.47 11.89
C VAL A 384 -14.42 20.73 11.09
N GLN A 385 -15.45 21.41 10.59
CA GLN A 385 -15.30 22.57 9.71
C GLN A 385 -15.50 23.91 10.44
N PHE A 386 -14.64 24.87 10.16
CA PHE A 386 -14.73 26.23 10.67
C PHE A 386 -14.76 27.28 9.54
N ASP A 387 -15.65 28.25 9.65
CA ASP A 387 -15.63 29.45 8.79
C ASP A 387 -14.56 30.42 9.29
N TRP A 388 -13.62 30.82 8.42
CA TRP A 388 -12.52 31.70 8.79
C TRP A 388 -12.30 32.82 7.77
N SER A 389 -12.01 34.03 8.25
CA SER A 389 -11.65 35.18 7.40
C SER A 389 -10.76 36.14 8.18
N ASN A 390 -9.81 36.79 7.48
CA ASN A 390 -8.96 37.78 8.12
C ASN A 390 -8.45 38.86 7.15
N SER A 391 -7.83 39.90 7.72
CA SER A 391 -7.02 40.86 6.99
C SER A 391 -5.69 40.26 6.56
N ALA A 392 -4.92 40.99 5.74
CA ALA A 392 -3.58 40.55 5.38
C ALA A 392 -2.66 40.49 6.61
N GLY A 393 -1.87 39.42 6.72
CA GLY A 393 -1.00 39.16 7.87
C GLY A 393 -0.66 37.68 8.01
N SER A 394 0.13 37.36 9.03
CA SER A 394 0.41 35.98 9.41
C SER A 394 -0.37 35.62 10.66
N TYR A 395 -0.99 34.45 10.66
CA TYR A 395 -1.86 33.97 11.72
C TYR A 395 -1.47 32.55 12.11
N SER A 396 -1.55 32.28 13.41
CA SER A 396 -1.42 30.92 13.95
C SER A 396 -2.82 30.42 14.27
N LEU A 397 -3.22 29.35 13.61
CA LEU A 397 -4.50 28.67 13.73
C LEU A 397 -4.30 27.41 14.56
N LYS A 398 -4.82 27.40 15.78
CA LYS A 398 -4.70 26.26 16.69
C LYS A 398 -6.05 25.60 16.85
N VAL A 399 -6.11 24.28 16.68
CA VAL A 399 -7.25 23.47 17.06
C VAL A 399 -6.85 22.60 18.24
N THR A 400 -7.72 22.48 19.24
CA THR A 400 -7.50 21.64 20.42
C THR A 400 -8.70 20.74 20.62
N ALA A 401 -8.52 19.43 20.45
CA ALA A 401 -9.44 18.40 20.91
C ALA A 401 -9.40 18.28 22.43
N ASP A 402 -10.51 17.82 22.99
CA ASP A 402 -10.78 17.82 24.43
C ASP A 402 -10.21 19.02 25.20
N ALA A 403 -10.50 20.24 24.73
CA ALA A 403 -9.89 21.46 25.24
C ALA A 403 -10.14 21.74 26.74
N TYR A 404 -11.03 20.97 27.37
CA TYR A 404 -11.38 21.08 28.78
C TYR A 404 -11.00 19.84 29.62
N ASN A 405 -10.24 18.90 29.04
CA ASN A 405 -9.78 17.67 29.69
C ASN A 405 -10.96 16.87 30.28
N ALA A 406 -12.05 16.75 29.52
CA ALA A 406 -13.27 16.04 29.92
C ALA A 406 -13.14 14.52 29.76
N VAL A 407 -12.28 14.07 28.85
CA VAL A 407 -11.89 12.68 28.63
C VAL A 407 -10.55 12.47 29.35
N THR A 408 -10.33 11.25 29.85
CA THR A 408 -9.01 10.84 30.34
C THR A 408 -8.41 9.98 29.26
N GLU A 409 -7.27 10.41 28.75
CA GLU A 409 -6.68 9.87 27.52
C GLU A 409 -5.35 9.18 27.81
N SER A 410 -4.92 8.32 26.87
CA SER A 410 -3.60 7.68 26.95
C SER A 410 -2.47 8.67 26.69
N CYS A 411 -2.74 9.73 25.91
CA CYS A 411 -1.86 10.87 25.72
C CYS A 411 -2.70 12.15 25.75
N GLU A 412 -2.37 13.08 26.66
CA GLU A 412 -3.08 14.37 26.79
C GLU A 412 -2.34 15.52 26.07
N THR A 413 -1.21 15.20 25.42
CA THR A 413 -0.28 16.21 24.90
C THR A 413 -0.36 16.40 23.39
N ASN A 414 -1.00 15.47 22.68
CA ASN A 414 -1.21 15.44 21.24
C ASN A 414 -2.60 15.96 20.81
N ASN A 415 -3.45 16.37 21.76
CA ASN A 415 -4.79 16.87 21.48
C ASN A 415 -4.81 18.22 20.75
N ALA A 416 -3.67 18.87 20.58
CA ALA A 416 -3.60 20.18 19.93
C ALA A 416 -2.62 20.20 18.76
N SER A 417 -3.09 20.69 17.63
CA SER A 417 -2.27 21.02 16.47
C SER A 417 -2.35 22.50 16.16
N THR A 418 -1.32 23.04 15.53
CA THR A 418 -1.24 24.46 15.16
C THR A 418 -0.65 24.60 13.77
N ASP A 419 -1.40 25.24 12.88
CA ASP A 419 -0.92 25.62 11.55
C ASP A 419 -0.64 27.14 11.48
N SER A 420 0.38 27.51 10.70
CA SER A 420 0.79 28.91 10.51
C SER A 420 0.49 29.35 9.08
N VAL A 421 -0.54 30.18 8.93
CA VAL A 421 -1.00 30.65 7.62
C VAL A 421 -0.60 32.09 7.35
N THR A 422 -0.39 32.40 6.07
CA THR A 422 -0.22 33.78 5.60
C THR A 422 -1.40 34.20 4.73
N VAL A 423 -2.03 35.30 5.10
CA VAL A 423 -3.09 35.96 4.33
C VAL A 423 -2.48 37.11 3.54
N HIS A 424 -2.58 37.04 2.23
CA HIS A 424 -2.06 38.03 1.30
C HIS A 424 -3.01 39.23 1.16
N PRO A 425 -2.48 40.44 0.92
CA PRO A 425 -3.31 41.60 0.67
C PRO A 425 -4.07 41.47 -0.65
N LYS A 426 -5.37 41.75 -0.61
CA LYS A 426 -6.23 41.82 -1.80
C LYS A 426 -5.93 43.10 -2.61
N THR A 427 -4.87 43.05 -3.43
CA THR A 427 -4.33 44.20 -4.18
C THR A 427 -3.75 43.77 -5.52
N GLY A 428 -3.77 44.65 -6.52
CA GLY A 428 -3.31 44.33 -7.88
C GLY A 428 -4.48 44.04 -8.83
N PRO A 429 -4.23 43.51 -10.03
CA PRO A 429 -5.24 42.91 -10.90
C PRO A 429 -5.48 41.42 -10.58
N ALA A 430 -6.49 40.83 -11.22
CA ALA A 430 -6.62 39.36 -11.29
C ALA A 430 -5.58 38.79 -12.28
N ASP A 431 -5.47 37.47 -12.41
CA ASP A 431 -4.60 36.83 -13.39
C ASP A 431 -5.17 35.47 -13.76
N LEU A 432 -5.97 35.36 -14.82
CA LEU A 432 -6.48 34.06 -15.25
C LEU A 432 -5.34 33.26 -15.87
N ALA A 433 -5.20 32.01 -15.47
CA ALA A 433 -4.15 31.14 -15.97
C ALA A 433 -4.72 29.76 -16.31
N ILE A 434 -4.16 29.20 -17.37
CA ILE A 434 -4.39 27.82 -17.78
C ILE A 434 -3.13 27.29 -18.46
N ASP A 435 -2.78 26.05 -18.14
CA ASP A 435 -1.72 25.27 -18.79
C ASP A 435 -2.30 24.02 -19.47
N ALA A 436 -1.50 23.29 -20.24
CA ALA A 436 -1.97 22.07 -20.92
C ALA A 436 -2.45 21.02 -19.88
N ASP A 437 -1.71 20.85 -18.79
CA ASP A 437 -2.03 19.90 -17.71
C ASP A 437 -3.33 20.24 -16.95
N ASP A 438 -3.88 21.45 -17.14
CA ASP A 438 -5.19 21.83 -16.60
C ASP A 438 -6.36 21.30 -17.45
N ILE A 439 -6.09 20.71 -18.62
CA ILE A 439 -7.08 20.16 -19.55
C ILE A 439 -7.03 18.64 -19.48
N THR A 440 -8.14 18.01 -19.09
CA THR A 440 -8.23 16.54 -19.03
C THR A 440 -9.45 16.05 -19.80
N PHE A 441 -9.37 14.82 -20.29
CA PHE A 441 -10.38 14.21 -21.16
C PHE A 441 -10.94 12.95 -20.52
N HIS A 442 -12.26 12.89 -20.40
CA HIS A 442 -12.97 11.77 -19.78
C HIS A 442 -14.07 11.25 -20.71
N PRO A 443 -14.39 9.94 -20.67
CA PRO A 443 -15.54 9.41 -21.41
C PRO A 443 -16.86 9.96 -20.84
N ALA A 444 -17.79 10.38 -21.70
CA ALA A 444 -19.10 10.85 -21.23
C ALA A 444 -19.99 9.68 -20.77
N HIS A 445 -20.82 9.93 -19.77
CA HIS A 445 -21.68 8.90 -19.17
C HIS A 445 -22.95 8.64 -19.99
N ALA A 446 -23.32 7.38 -20.15
CA ALA A 446 -24.69 6.94 -20.43
C ALA A 446 -24.92 5.51 -19.95
N ASN A 447 -25.92 5.30 -19.11
CA ASN A 447 -26.22 4.00 -18.54
C ASN A 447 -26.51 2.94 -19.62
N HIS A 448 -25.71 1.87 -19.64
CA HIS A 448 -25.76 0.72 -20.55
C HIS A 448 -25.79 1.09 -22.04
N ALA A 449 -25.24 2.26 -22.40
CA ALA A 449 -25.29 2.76 -23.75
C ALA A 449 -24.04 3.57 -24.12
N ALA A 450 -23.75 3.63 -25.41
CA ALA A 450 -22.66 4.44 -25.91
C ALA A 450 -23.04 5.94 -25.90
N ASN A 451 -22.46 6.71 -24.98
CA ASN A 451 -22.27 8.15 -25.17
C ASN A 451 -20.86 8.37 -25.73
N ASN A 452 -20.79 8.67 -27.03
CA ASN A 452 -19.54 8.88 -27.76
C ASN A 452 -19.02 10.32 -27.68
N ASN A 453 -19.58 11.13 -26.78
CA ASN A 453 -19.00 12.42 -26.44
C ASN A 453 -17.82 12.26 -25.47
N THR A 454 -16.99 13.29 -25.42
CA THR A 454 -15.87 13.44 -24.49
C THR A 454 -16.19 14.59 -23.54
N ILE A 455 -15.96 14.35 -22.24
CA ILE A 455 -15.95 15.41 -21.23
C ILE A 455 -14.55 16.03 -21.21
N VAL A 456 -14.45 17.29 -21.62
CA VAL A 456 -13.23 18.09 -21.44
C VAL A 456 -13.36 18.83 -20.12
N ARG A 457 -12.64 18.38 -19.09
CA ARG A 457 -12.58 19.02 -17.78
C ARG A 457 -11.38 19.97 -17.73
N VAL A 458 -11.65 21.22 -17.40
CA VAL A 458 -10.70 22.34 -17.41
C VAL A 458 -10.54 22.89 -16.01
N LYS A 459 -9.31 22.90 -15.48
CA LYS A 459 -8.94 23.60 -14.24
C LYS A 459 -8.64 25.07 -14.54
N VAL A 460 -9.61 25.93 -14.27
CA VAL A 460 -9.48 27.38 -14.45
C VAL A 460 -8.85 27.97 -13.18
N ARG A 461 -7.73 28.69 -13.31
CA ARG A 461 -7.01 29.29 -12.18
C ARG A 461 -7.07 30.81 -12.22
N ASN A 462 -7.07 31.43 -11.04
CA ASN A 462 -6.79 32.84 -10.86
C ASN A 462 -5.52 33.00 -10.00
N GLU A 463 -4.39 33.29 -10.62
CA GLU A 463 -3.09 33.50 -9.97
C GLU A 463 -2.96 34.91 -9.35
N GLY A 464 -3.93 35.78 -9.60
CA GLY A 464 -3.95 37.15 -9.13
C GLY A 464 -4.50 37.30 -7.71
N TYR A 465 -4.18 38.42 -7.08
CA TYR A 465 -4.63 38.78 -5.73
C TYR A 465 -5.94 39.60 -5.73
N MET A 466 -6.66 39.63 -6.84
CA MET A 466 -8.03 40.16 -6.96
C MET A 466 -8.95 39.12 -7.59
N ASP A 467 -10.25 39.23 -7.31
CA ASP A 467 -11.26 38.34 -7.91
C ASP A 467 -11.34 38.58 -9.41
N ALA A 468 -11.38 37.49 -10.17
CA ALA A 468 -11.69 37.50 -11.60
C ALA A 468 -13.21 37.39 -11.77
N GLY A 469 -13.87 38.53 -11.96
CA GLY A 469 -15.32 38.61 -12.11
C GLY A 469 -16.09 38.51 -10.79
N SER A 470 -17.39 38.25 -10.89
CA SER A 470 -18.29 37.98 -9.76
C SER A 470 -19.54 37.23 -10.24
N THR A 471 -20.42 36.84 -9.33
CA THR A 471 -21.72 36.22 -9.69
C THR A 471 -22.59 37.08 -10.61
N ASP A 472 -22.38 38.40 -10.64
CA ASP A 472 -23.11 39.34 -11.51
C ASP A 472 -22.30 39.76 -12.76
N ASN A 473 -21.03 39.37 -12.84
CA ASN A 473 -20.11 39.74 -13.91
C ASN A 473 -19.07 38.63 -14.15
N GLU A 474 -19.56 37.52 -14.69
CA GLU A 474 -18.77 36.33 -15.00
C GLU A 474 -18.00 36.49 -16.32
N PHE A 475 -16.78 35.96 -16.38
CA PHE A 475 -15.98 35.86 -17.59
C PHE A 475 -16.25 34.55 -18.33
N LYS A 476 -15.95 34.51 -19.64
CA LYS A 476 -16.16 33.30 -20.45
C LYS A 476 -14.99 32.34 -20.37
N VAL A 477 -15.29 31.05 -20.39
CA VAL A 477 -14.36 29.96 -20.67
C VAL A 477 -14.81 29.35 -21.99
N GLN A 478 -13.97 29.43 -23.02
CA GLN A 478 -14.32 29.02 -24.38
C GLN A 478 -13.47 27.83 -24.81
N LEU A 479 -14.12 26.75 -25.27
CA LEU A 479 -13.47 25.58 -25.83
C LEU A 479 -13.52 25.61 -27.36
N ARG A 480 -12.37 25.43 -28.01
CA ARG A 480 -12.22 25.46 -29.47
C ARG A 480 -11.61 24.17 -29.99
N HIS A 481 -11.98 23.81 -31.21
CA HIS A 481 -11.30 22.80 -32.02
C HIS A 481 -10.86 23.46 -33.33
N GLY A 482 -9.55 23.72 -33.46
CA GLY A 482 -9.01 24.57 -34.51
C GLY A 482 -9.59 25.99 -34.46
N ALA A 483 -10.16 26.48 -35.57
CA ALA A 483 -10.75 27.82 -35.64
C ALA A 483 -12.22 27.88 -35.15
N THR A 484 -12.82 26.74 -34.81
CA THR A 484 -14.25 26.63 -34.47
C THR A 484 -14.42 26.60 -32.96
N THR A 485 -15.29 27.46 -32.42
CA THR A 485 -15.78 27.34 -31.05
C THR A 485 -16.69 26.12 -30.96
N MET A 486 -16.33 25.16 -30.12
CA MET A 486 -17.12 23.96 -29.85
C MET A 486 -18.23 24.27 -28.84
N ASP A 487 -17.84 24.91 -27.72
CA ASP A 487 -18.74 25.30 -26.65
C ASP A 487 -18.15 26.46 -25.84
N GLU A 488 -18.97 27.15 -25.05
CA GLU A 488 -18.54 28.19 -24.11
C GLU A 488 -19.46 28.22 -22.87
N THR A 489 -18.87 28.57 -21.74
CA THR A 489 -19.61 28.80 -20.49
C THR A 489 -19.07 30.04 -19.77
N THR A 490 -19.74 30.47 -18.72
CA THR A 490 -19.31 31.61 -17.91
C THR A 490 -18.98 31.18 -16.48
N THR A 491 -18.00 31.84 -15.88
CA THR A 491 -17.65 31.63 -14.48
C THR A 491 -16.97 32.86 -13.87
N TRP A 492 -16.69 32.79 -12.58
CA TRP A 492 -15.88 33.77 -11.87
C TRP A 492 -15.01 33.04 -10.83
N LEU A 493 -13.90 33.67 -10.43
CA LEU A 493 -12.97 33.10 -9.46
C LEU A 493 -12.56 34.11 -8.40
N ARG A 494 -12.53 33.69 -7.13
CA ARG A 494 -11.87 34.46 -6.07
C ARG A 494 -10.37 34.58 -6.38
N ALA A 495 -9.75 35.62 -5.82
CA ALA A 495 -8.29 35.75 -5.85
C ALA A 495 -7.61 34.46 -5.35
N LYS A 496 -6.56 34.01 -6.05
CA LYS A 496 -5.80 32.79 -5.69
C LYS A 496 -6.67 31.55 -5.51
N CYS A 497 -7.72 31.39 -6.32
CA CYS A 497 -8.54 30.17 -6.36
C CYS A 497 -8.50 29.52 -7.73
N TYR A 498 -8.84 28.24 -7.77
CA TYR A 498 -9.15 27.52 -9.00
C TYR A 498 -10.52 26.86 -8.92
N ARG A 499 -11.05 26.46 -10.07
CA ARG A 499 -12.20 25.56 -10.16
C ARG A 499 -12.16 24.70 -11.41
N PHE A 500 -12.91 23.60 -11.40
CA PHE A 500 -13.14 22.81 -12.60
C PHE A 500 -14.38 23.30 -13.36
N VAL A 501 -14.26 23.34 -14.68
CA VAL A 501 -15.34 23.59 -15.64
C VAL A 501 -15.34 22.42 -16.62
N GLU A 502 -16.51 21.90 -16.98
CA GLU A 502 -16.63 20.75 -17.87
C GLU A 502 -17.41 21.10 -19.14
N PHE A 503 -16.97 20.56 -20.27
CA PHE A 503 -17.65 20.61 -21.55
C PHE A 503 -17.91 19.20 -22.05
N GLU A 504 -19.15 18.87 -22.41
CA GLU A 504 -19.46 17.61 -23.11
C GLU A 504 -19.50 17.87 -24.63
N VAL A 505 -18.50 17.37 -25.35
CA VAL A 505 -18.32 17.65 -26.78
C VAL A 505 -18.11 16.40 -27.61
N SER A 506 -18.51 16.44 -28.89
CA SER A 506 -18.22 15.34 -29.83
C SER A 506 -16.84 15.55 -30.46
N LEU A 507 -15.90 14.68 -30.12
CA LEU A 507 -14.58 14.59 -30.75
C LEU A 507 -14.55 13.33 -31.65
N PRO A 508 -14.15 13.44 -32.93
CA PRO A 508 -14.03 12.28 -33.81
C PRO A 508 -12.97 11.29 -33.34
N GLU A 509 -13.11 10.01 -33.70
CA GLU A 509 -12.06 9.00 -33.52
C GLU A 509 -10.73 9.44 -34.16
N GLY A 510 -9.63 9.15 -33.46
CA GLY A 510 -8.28 9.56 -33.82
C GLY A 510 -7.77 10.76 -33.02
N PRO A 511 -6.66 11.39 -33.47
CA PRO A 511 -6.03 12.48 -32.74
C PRO A 511 -6.85 13.77 -32.84
N ASN A 512 -7.06 14.40 -31.69
CA ASN A 512 -7.75 15.67 -31.53
C ASN A 512 -6.87 16.64 -30.74
N THR A 513 -6.97 17.93 -31.05
CA THR A 513 -6.35 19.01 -30.27
C THR A 513 -7.41 20.06 -29.97
N VAL A 514 -7.63 20.34 -28.69
CA VAL A 514 -8.54 21.39 -28.24
C VAL A 514 -7.76 22.57 -27.69
N THR A 515 -8.30 23.77 -27.84
CA THR A 515 -7.75 25.01 -27.27
C THR A 515 -8.78 25.60 -26.33
N VAL A 516 -8.36 25.93 -25.11
CA VAL A 516 -9.19 26.63 -24.14
C VAL A 516 -8.72 28.08 -24.05
N GLU A 517 -9.67 29.00 -24.11
CA GLU A 517 -9.44 30.45 -23.96
C GLU A 517 -10.23 30.98 -22.76
N LEU A 518 -9.54 31.61 -21.82
CA LEU A 518 -10.12 32.27 -20.65
C LEU A 518 -10.33 33.76 -20.95
N ASP A 519 -11.50 34.27 -20.63
CA ASP A 519 -11.93 35.65 -20.87
C ASP A 519 -11.61 36.19 -22.29
N PRO A 520 -12.06 35.51 -23.37
CA PRO A 520 -11.82 35.97 -24.74
C PRO A 520 -12.43 37.35 -25.06
N ASP A 521 -13.40 37.80 -24.25
CA ASP A 521 -14.05 39.11 -24.39
C ASP A 521 -13.25 40.24 -23.69
N GLY A 522 -12.25 39.90 -22.87
CA GLY A 522 -11.39 40.84 -22.15
C GLY A 522 -12.15 41.69 -21.12
N ILE A 523 -13.10 41.09 -20.39
CA ILE A 523 -13.90 41.79 -19.39
C ILE A 523 -13.18 41.92 -18.05
N VAL A 524 -12.25 41.01 -17.74
CA VAL A 524 -11.44 40.98 -16.52
C VAL A 524 -10.19 41.81 -16.75
N SER A 525 -9.81 42.60 -15.74
CA SER A 525 -8.55 43.34 -15.76
C SER A 525 -7.44 42.49 -15.14
N GLU A 526 -6.45 42.13 -15.96
CA GLU A 526 -5.46 41.11 -15.60
C GLU A 526 -4.02 41.64 -15.60
N THR A 527 -3.13 40.99 -14.83
CA THR A 527 -1.67 41.21 -14.87
C THR A 527 -1.06 40.73 -16.18
N SER A 528 -1.57 39.62 -16.70
CA SER A 528 -1.17 39.01 -17.96
C SER A 528 -2.42 38.44 -18.64
N THR A 529 -2.46 38.54 -19.97
CA THR A 529 -3.45 37.85 -20.82
C THR A 529 -2.77 36.78 -21.70
N ALA A 530 -1.45 36.61 -21.55
CA ALA A 530 -0.66 35.69 -22.36
C ALA A 530 -0.78 34.22 -21.92
N ASN A 531 -1.30 34.00 -20.71
CA ASN A 531 -1.51 32.73 -20.01
C ASN A 531 -2.99 32.33 -19.97
N ASN A 532 -3.85 33.04 -20.71
CA ASN A 532 -5.28 32.75 -20.79
C ASN A 532 -5.61 31.71 -21.87
N VAL A 533 -4.61 31.17 -22.55
CA VAL A 533 -4.80 30.25 -23.67
C VAL A 533 -3.86 29.06 -23.55
N ALA A 534 -4.45 27.86 -23.47
CA ALA A 534 -3.72 26.60 -23.50
C ALA A 534 -4.34 25.66 -24.53
N SER A 535 -3.58 24.66 -24.96
CA SER A 535 -4.08 23.60 -25.82
C SER A 535 -3.50 22.28 -25.37
N ASP A 536 -4.34 21.25 -25.44
CA ASP A 536 -3.91 19.89 -25.20
C ASP A 536 -4.51 18.94 -26.24
N SER A 537 -3.89 17.77 -26.39
CA SER A 537 -4.25 16.79 -27.41
C SER A 537 -4.59 15.44 -26.80
N VAL A 538 -5.58 14.79 -27.38
CA VAL A 538 -6.05 13.46 -26.97
C VAL A 538 -6.30 12.62 -28.21
N ASN A 539 -5.97 11.34 -28.13
CA ASN A 539 -6.43 10.37 -29.12
C ASN A 539 -7.76 9.80 -28.63
N ILE A 540 -8.80 9.87 -29.46
CA ILE A 540 -10.11 9.26 -29.16
C ILE A 540 -10.13 7.89 -29.82
N ALA A 541 -10.34 6.85 -29.03
CA ALA A 541 -10.26 5.47 -29.43
C ALA A 541 -11.61 4.77 -29.29
N THR A 542 -11.89 3.82 -30.19
CA THR A 542 -12.99 2.89 -30.01
C THR A 542 -12.58 1.79 -29.03
N CYS A 543 -13.40 1.54 -28.02
CA CYS A 543 -13.23 0.45 -27.07
C CYS A 543 -14.57 -0.26 -26.82
N ARG A 544 -14.50 -1.49 -26.31
CA ARG A 544 -15.65 -2.24 -25.83
C ARG A 544 -15.58 -2.33 -24.31
N ILE A 545 -16.70 -2.16 -23.64
CA ILE A 545 -16.85 -2.46 -22.22
C ILE A 545 -18.04 -3.37 -22.03
N MET A 546 -17.85 -4.41 -21.21
CA MET A 546 -18.91 -5.34 -20.88
C MET A 546 -18.89 -5.70 -19.40
N ASP A 547 -20.07 -6.10 -18.94
CA ASP A 547 -20.35 -6.54 -17.59
C ASP A 547 -21.07 -7.89 -17.66
N THR A 548 -20.63 -8.87 -16.88
CA THR A 548 -21.21 -10.21 -16.79
C THR A 548 -21.20 -10.73 -15.34
N HIS A 549 -21.83 -11.89 -15.12
CA HIS A 549 -21.75 -12.61 -13.86
C HIS A 549 -21.40 -14.08 -14.06
N GLU A 550 -20.95 -14.76 -13.01
CA GLU A 550 -20.78 -16.21 -13.00
C GLU A 550 -19.98 -16.75 -14.20
N TYR A 551 -18.79 -16.17 -14.40
CA TYR A 551 -17.78 -16.60 -15.39
C TYR A 551 -18.12 -16.23 -16.83
N GLY A 552 -18.82 -15.12 -17.08
CA GLY A 552 -19.17 -14.66 -18.42
C GLY A 552 -20.65 -14.78 -18.81
N ASP A 553 -21.55 -15.05 -17.88
CA ASP A 553 -23.00 -15.05 -18.13
C ASP A 553 -23.51 -13.62 -18.33
N SER A 554 -23.99 -13.36 -19.55
CA SER A 554 -24.50 -12.05 -19.96
C SER A 554 -26.01 -11.88 -19.75
N SER A 555 -26.70 -12.85 -19.15
CA SER A 555 -28.12 -12.75 -18.81
C SER A 555 -28.35 -11.85 -17.58
N THR A 556 -29.56 -11.31 -17.45
CA THR A 556 -29.95 -10.55 -16.25
C THR A 556 -29.71 -11.37 -14.98
N TYR A 557 -28.92 -10.83 -14.06
CA TYR A 557 -28.68 -11.44 -12.76
C TYR A 557 -29.90 -11.30 -11.86
N ASN A 558 -30.34 -12.39 -11.22
CA ASN A 558 -31.47 -12.41 -10.28
C ASN A 558 -31.22 -13.34 -9.07
N GLY A 559 -29.95 -13.49 -8.71
CA GLY A 559 -29.50 -14.37 -7.64
C GLY A 559 -29.49 -13.72 -6.24
N PRO A 560 -28.88 -14.42 -5.26
CA PRO A 560 -28.85 -13.97 -3.86
C PRO A 560 -28.13 -12.64 -3.62
N LEU A 561 -27.17 -12.22 -4.47
CA LEU A 561 -26.42 -10.97 -4.28
C LEU A 561 -27.27 -9.72 -4.51
N SER A 562 -28.34 -9.84 -5.30
CA SER A 562 -29.29 -8.77 -5.58
C SER A 562 -30.58 -8.90 -4.78
N ASP A 563 -30.62 -9.76 -3.74
CA ASP A 563 -31.85 -10.14 -3.06
C ASP A 563 -32.95 -10.61 -4.03
N TYR A 564 -32.56 -11.31 -5.10
CA TYR A 564 -33.43 -11.78 -6.18
C TYR A 564 -34.12 -10.64 -6.95
N THR A 565 -33.49 -9.47 -7.04
CA THR A 565 -33.91 -8.39 -7.92
C THR A 565 -33.14 -8.44 -9.24
N ASP A 566 -33.80 -8.07 -10.32
CA ASP A 566 -33.20 -8.07 -11.66
C ASP A 566 -32.13 -6.98 -11.75
N VAL A 567 -30.91 -7.38 -12.14
CA VAL A 567 -29.81 -6.48 -12.52
C VAL A 567 -29.37 -6.83 -13.94
N ASP A 568 -29.48 -5.87 -14.84
CA ASP A 568 -29.14 -6.06 -16.25
C ASP A 568 -27.63 -5.98 -16.46
N MET A 569 -27.08 -6.99 -17.14
CA MET A 569 -25.71 -7.01 -17.66
C MET A 569 -25.64 -6.22 -18.98
N PHE A 570 -24.45 -5.77 -19.39
CA PHE A 570 -24.32 -4.93 -20.59
C PHE A 570 -23.08 -5.23 -21.44
N ASP A 571 -23.15 -4.82 -22.72
CA ASP A 571 -22.08 -4.90 -23.70
C ASP A 571 -22.15 -3.66 -24.59
N VAL A 572 -21.17 -2.77 -24.46
CA VAL A 572 -21.17 -1.43 -25.04
C VAL A 572 -19.87 -1.17 -25.78
N VAL A 573 -19.97 -0.90 -27.08
CA VAL A 573 -18.87 -0.32 -27.86
C VAL A 573 -19.04 1.19 -27.89
N LYS A 574 -18.03 1.93 -27.42
CA LYS A 574 -18.04 3.40 -27.36
C LYS A 574 -16.71 4.04 -27.71
N LEU A 575 -16.74 5.35 -27.93
CA LEU A 575 -15.53 6.17 -28.00
C LEU A 575 -15.11 6.61 -26.59
N ALA A 576 -13.81 6.53 -26.32
CA ALA A 576 -13.19 7.02 -25.09
C ALA A 576 -11.82 7.67 -25.38
N PRO A 577 -11.39 8.64 -24.56
CA PRO A 577 -9.99 9.07 -24.54
C PRO A 577 -9.02 7.89 -24.34
N GLU A 578 -7.98 7.80 -25.17
CA GLU A 578 -6.90 6.85 -24.96
C GLU A 578 -6.19 7.17 -23.63
N GLY A 579 -5.90 6.13 -22.84
CA GLY A 579 -5.39 6.28 -21.48
C GLY A 579 -6.45 6.34 -20.38
N THR A 580 -7.75 6.39 -20.71
CA THR A 580 -8.84 6.21 -19.73
C THR A 580 -8.65 4.91 -18.96
N SER A 581 -8.84 4.93 -17.64
CA SER A 581 -8.72 3.71 -16.82
C SER A 581 -9.95 2.80 -16.96
N PRO A 582 -9.82 1.48 -16.72
CA PRO A 582 -10.96 0.57 -16.65
C PRO A 582 -12.09 1.04 -15.73
N VAL A 583 -11.75 1.64 -14.59
CA VAL A 583 -12.72 2.19 -13.62
C VAL A 583 -13.44 3.41 -14.18
N GLU A 584 -12.73 4.34 -14.81
CA GLU A 584 -13.35 5.52 -15.45
C GLU A 584 -14.25 5.10 -16.63
N LEU A 585 -13.83 4.10 -17.40
CA LEU A 585 -14.65 3.54 -18.47
C LEU A 585 -15.93 2.91 -17.92
N LEU A 586 -15.86 2.14 -16.83
CA LEU A 586 -17.02 1.56 -16.16
C LEU A 586 -17.99 2.62 -15.65
N LYS A 587 -17.48 3.64 -14.95
CA LYS A 587 -18.27 4.80 -14.47
C LYS A 587 -18.97 5.54 -15.61
N SER A 588 -18.45 5.43 -16.84
CA SER A 588 -19.06 6.03 -18.03
C SER A 588 -20.23 5.24 -18.62
N VAL A 589 -20.51 4.03 -18.14
CA VAL A 589 -21.62 3.18 -18.65
C VAL A 589 -22.50 2.58 -17.56
N ALA A 590 -22.12 2.66 -16.28
CA ALA A 590 -22.87 2.10 -15.16
C ALA A 590 -22.82 2.98 -13.91
N ILE A 591 -23.68 2.71 -12.93
CA ILE A 591 -23.64 3.36 -11.62
C ILE A 591 -22.80 2.50 -10.68
N THR A 592 -21.65 3.04 -10.24
CA THR A 592 -20.76 2.33 -9.31
C THR A 592 -20.82 2.90 -7.89
N THR A 593 -20.51 2.07 -6.90
CA THR A 593 -20.15 2.56 -5.56
C THR A 593 -18.72 2.12 -5.23
N GLU A 594 -17.97 2.95 -4.53
CA GLU A 594 -16.56 2.68 -4.17
C GLU A 594 -16.48 1.97 -2.82
N GLU A 595 -15.47 1.12 -2.63
CA GLU A 595 -15.00 0.68 -1.31
C GLU A 595 -13.84 1.61 -0.91
N GLY A 596 -13.36 1.57 0.34
CA GLY A 596 -12.19 2.39 0.73
C GLY A 596 -10.94 2.11 -0.13
N ALA A 597 -9.82 2.73 0.22
CA ALA A 597 -8.61 2.84 -0.62
C ALA A 597 -8.03 1.55 -1.27
N SER A 598 -8.46 0.34 -0.89
CA SER A 598 -7.94 -0.93 -1.43
C SER A 598 -8.80 -1.61 -2.51
N ALA A 599 -10.06 -1.20 -2.73
CA ALA A 599 -10.94 -1.77 -3.76
C ALA A 599 -11.81 -0.69 -4.44
N PRO A 600 -11.64 -0.41 -5.74
CA PRO A 600 -12.21 0.77 -6.38
C PRO A 600 -13.72 0.64 -6.63
N ILE A 601 -14.23 -0.59 -6.75
CA ILE A 601 -15.63 -0.88 -7.12
C ILE A 601 -16.22 -1.89 -6.14
N LYS A 602 -17.18 -1.44 -5.34
CA LYS A 602 -17.99 -2.25 -4.43
C LYS A 602 -19.22 -2.83 -5.09
N SER A 603 -19.77 -2.12 -6.07
CA SER A 603 -20.96 -2.55 -6.81
C SER A 603 -21.04 -1.94 -8.20
N VAL A 604 -21.65 -2.66 -9.12
CA VAL A 604 -22.12 -2.17 -10.42
C VAL A 604 -23.64 -2.27 -10.44
N ASP A 605 -24.31 -1.15 -10.69
CA ASP A 605 -25.78 -1.01 -10.72
C ASP A 605 -26.51 -1.59 -9.50
N GLY A 606 -25.84 -1.52 -8.33
CA GLY A 606 -26.34 -2.01 -7.06
C GLY A 606 -26.07 -3.50 -6.79
N LEU A 607 -25.50 -4.24 -7.74
CA LEU A 607 -25.03 -5.61 -7.53
C LEU A 607 -23.70 -5.58 -6.77
N LYS A 608 -23.77 -5.89 -5.47
CA LYS A 608 -22.67 -5.76 -4.53
C LYS A 608 -21.84 -7.02 -4.48
N GLN A 609 -20.52 -6.84 -4.37
CA GLN A 609 -19.64 -7.90 -3.90
C GLN A 609 -20.04 -8.36 -2.49
N ASN A 610 -19.70 -9.60 -2.16
CA ASN A 610 -20.08 -10.22 -0.88
C ASN A 610 -19.00 -11.20 -0.41
N SER A 611 -18.20 -10.79 0.56
CA SER A 611 -17.11 -11.62 1.10
C SER A 611 -17.59 -12.87 1.85
N THR A 612 -18.82 -12.88 2.38
CA THR A 612 -19.38 -14.07 3.04
C THR A 612 -19.75 -15.13 2.01
N LEU A 613 -20.30 -14.71 0.87
CA LEU A 613 -20.65 -15.60 -0.25
C LEU A 613 -19.50 -15.77 -1.25
N ARG A 614 -18.40 -15.02 -1.08
CA ARG A 614 -17.18 -15.01 -1.88
C ARG A 614 -17.36 -14.58 -3.34
N TYR A 615 -18.25 -13.60 -3.57
CA TYR A 615 -18.41 -12.97 -4.89
C TYR A 615 -17.70 -11.63 -4.94
N TYR A 616 -16.91 -11.41 -5.98
CA TYR A 616 -16.14 -10.19 -6.19
C TYR A 616 -16.18 -9.76 -7.65
N TRP A 617 -16.01 -8.45 -7.87
CA TRP A 617 -15.86 -7.87 -9.20
C TRP A 617 -14.43 -7.99 -9.68
N TYR A 618 -14.23 -8.56 -10.87
CA TYR A 618 -12.91 -8.67 -11.49
C TYR A 618 -12.89 -8.03 -12.87
N PRO A 619 -11.92 -7.13 -13.13
CA PRO A 619 -11.70 -6.59 -14.44
C PRO A 619 -10.67 -7.41 -15.25
N PHE A 620 -10.94 -7.53 -16.54
CA PHE A 620 -10.08 -8.12 -17.54
C PHE A 620 -9.88 -7.11 -18.67
N ALA A 621 -8.68 -7.05 -19.21
CA ALA A 621 -8.39 -6.37 -20.46
C ALA A 621 -8.11 -7.42 -21.53
N ASN A 622 -8.93 -7.45 -22.58
CA ASN A 622 -8.79 -8.37 -23.70
C ASN A 622 -8.71 -9.84 -23.26
N GLY A 623 -9.55 -10.27 -22.31
CA GLY A 623 -9.55 -11.62 -21.74
C GLY A 623 -8.39 -11.95 -20.80
N ILE A 624 -7.53 -10.97 -20.48
CA ILE A 624 -6.38 -11.12 -19.57
C ILE A 624 -6.70 -10.38 -18.26
N PRO A 625 -6.57 -11.04 -17.09
CA PRO A 625 -6.91 -10.40 -15.82
C PRO A 625 -6.04 -9.16 -15.55
N ILE A 626 -6.66 -8.08 -15.10
CA ILE A 626 -5.91 -6.90 -14.64
C ILE A 626 -5.41 -7.15 -13.21
N PRO A 627 -4.10 -7.01 -12.91
CA PRO A 627 -3.56 -7.21 -11.57
C PRO A 627 -4.20 -6.29 -10.52
N TRP A 628 -4.07 -6.68 -9.25
CA TRP A 628 -4.63 -5.90 -8.14
C TRP A 628 -3.96 -4.53 -8.05
N GLY A 629 -4.75 -3.46 -7.93
CA GLY A 629 -4.26 -2.07 -7.92
C GLY A 629 -4.06 -1.45 -9.30
N ASP A 630 -3.95 -2.26 -10.37
CA ASP A 630 -3.69 -1.75 -11.72
C ASP A 630 -4.95 -1.31 -12.47
N TRP A 631 -6.16 -1.58 -11.98
CA TRP A 631 -7.42 -1.18 -12.62
C TRP A 631 -7.68 0.34 -12.65
N GLU A 632 -6.93 1.14 -11.89
CA GLU A 632 -6.98 2.61 -11.95
C GLU A 632 -5.89 3.18 -12.85
N THR A 633 -4.86 2.38 -13.15
CA THR A 633 -3.64 2.82 -13.85
C THR A 633 -3.47 2.18 -15.22
N TYR A 634 -4.19 1.08 -15.52
CA TYR A 634 -4.18 0.42 -16.82
C TYR A 634 -4.63 1.43 -17.88
N PRO A 635 -3.76 1.78 -18.84
CA PRO A 635 -4.07 2.84 -19.78
C PRO A 635 -4.73 2.25 -21.03
N LEU A 636 -6.04 2.44 -21.17
CA LEU A 636 -6.80 1.90 -22.31
C LEU A 636 -6.20 2.29 -23.66
N ARG A 637 -6.16 1.33 -24.59
CA ARG A 637 -5.71 1.46 -25.97
C ARG A 637 -6.86 1.32 -26.96
N ALA A 638 -6.62 1.75 -28.18
CA ALA A 638 -7.57 1.54 -29.27
C ALA A 638 -7.79 0.05 -29.55
N GLY A 639 -9.06 -0.35 -29.55
CA GLY A 639 -9.48 -1.73 -29.77
C GLY A 639 -9.66 -2.55 -28.50
N ASP A 640 -9.23 -2.04 -27.33
CA ASP A 640 -9.35 -2.81 -26.09
C ASP A 640 -10.81 -3.15 -25.74
N THR A 641 -10.98 -4.37 -25.23
CA THR A 641 -12.18 -4.85 -24.55
C THR A 641 -11.91 -4.89 -23.05
N ILE A 642 -12.66 -4.10 -22.28
CA ILE A 642 -12.64 -4.14 -20.82
C ILE A 642 -13.85 -4.94 -20.35
N HIS A 643 -13.61 -6.03 -19.67
CA HIS A 643 -14.65 -6.93 -19.19
C HIS A 643 -14.66 -6.91 -17.66
N TRP A 644 -15.79 -6.54 -17.05
CA TRP A 644 -16.03 -6.71 -15.62
C TRP A 644 -16.92 -7.93 -15.39
N ASP A 645 -16.49 -8.87 -14.55
CA ASP A 645 -17.32 -10.04 -14.21
C ASP A 645 -17.45 -10.15 -12.68
N ILE A 646 -18.68 -10.39 -12.20
CA ILE A 646 -18.92 -10.77 -10.80
C ILE A 646 -19.03 -12.28 -10.68
N LEU A 647 -17.96 -12.89 -10.17
CA LEU A 647 -17.83 -14.33 -10.08
C LEU A 647 -17.52 -14.78 -8.65
N ASN A 648 -17.86 -16.04 -8.38
CA ASN A 648 -17.51 -16.71 -7.13
C ASN A 648 -16.10 -17.30 -7.22
N TRP A 649 -15.50 -17.57 -6.07
CA TRP A 649 -14.27 -18.32 -5.96
C TRP A 649 -14.39 -19.76 -6.51
N VAL A 650 -13.34 -20.22 -7.20
CA VAL A 650 -13.09 -21.62 -7.58
C VAL A 650 -11.90 -22.13 -6.78
N ASN A 651 -11.90 -23.40 -6.36
CA ASN A 651 -10.98 -24.06 -5.41
C ASN A 651 -9.47 -23.78 -5.63
N SER A 652 -9.00 -22.59 -5.23
CA SER A 652 -7.58 -22.21 -5.16
C SER A 652 -7.08 -22.33 -3.71
N PRO A 653 -5.80 -22.64 -3.46
CA PRO A 653 -5.26 -22.71 -2.09
C PRO A 653 -5.22 -21.36 -1.34
N SER A 654 -5.46 -20.22 -2.01
CA SER A 654 -5.50 -18.89 -1.40
C SER A 654 -6.87 -18.20 -1.58
N PRO A 655 -7.44 -17.57 -0.54
CA PRO A 655 -8.79 -17.01 -0.55
C PRO A 655 -9.04 -15.74 -1.39
N ASP A 656 -8.01 -15.10 -1.96
CA ASP A 656 -8.11 -13.69 -2.45
C ASP A 656 -7.80 -13.48 -3.95
N SER A 657 -8.09 -14.45 -4.82
CA SER A 657 -7.09 -14.73 -5.86
C SER A 657 -7.59 -15.07 -7.27
N TYR A 658 -8.58 -15.93 -7.42
CA TYR A 658 -8.84 -16.52 -8.73
C TYR A 658 -9.64 -15.62 -9.70
N LYS A 659 -9.19 -15.57 -10.97
CA LYS A 659 -9.82 -14.83 -12.08
C LYS A 659 -9.90 -15.74 -13.32
N ALA A 660 -11.01 -16.47 -13.48
CA ALA A 660 -11.23 -17.29 -14.68
C ALA A 660 -11.12 -16.41 -15.93
N LYS A 661 -10.29 -16.79 -16.91
CA LYS A 661 -10.20 -16.00 -18.14
C LYS A 661 -11.51 -16.12 -18.93
N PRO A 662 -12.21 -15.01 -19.22
CA PRO A 662 -13.47 -15.02 -19.95
C PRO A 662 -13.25 -15.51 -21.38
N VAL A 663 -13.94 -16.57 -21.79
CA VAL A 663 -13.73 -17.16 -23.13
C VAL A 663 -14.48 -16.42 -24.23
N GLU A 664 -15.50 -15.66 -23.85
CA GLU A 664 -16.26 -14.73 -24.66
C GLU A 664 -15.43 -13.53 -25.13
N ASP A 665 -14.30 -13.26 -24.49
CA ASP A 665 -13.28 -12.32 -24.96
C ASP A 665 -12.45 -12.91 -26.11
N TYR A 666 -12.75 -14.11 -26.62
CA TYR A 666 -12.11 -14.61 -27.83
C TYR A 666 -12.42 -13.69 -29.04
N PRO A 667 -11.42 -13.25 -29.84
CA PRO A 667 -10.00 -13.61 -29.82
C PRO A 667 -9.09 -12.48 -29.28
N GLU A 668 -9.61 -11.60 -28.42
CA GLU A 668 -8.94 -10.40 -27.90
C GLU A 668 -7.54 -10.68 -27.30
N PRO A 669 -7.28 -11.77 -26.54
CA PRO A 669 -5.92 -12.06 -26.05
C PRO A 669 -4.89 -12.26 -27.16
N PHE A 670 -5.34 -12.69 -28.34
CA PHE A 670 -4.49 -12.91 -29.51
C PHE A 670 -4.42 -11.67 -30.42
N LEU A 671 -5.41 -10.79 -30.35
CA LEU A 671 -5.54 -9.62 -31.20
C LEU A 671 -4.86 -8.40 -30.56
N HIS A 672 -5.33 -8.00 -29.37
CA HIS A 672 -4.89 -6.80 -28.66
C HIS A 672 -3.99 -7.10 -27.45
N GLY A 673 -4.08 -8.31 -26.87
CA GLY A 673 -3.18 -8.74 -25.78
C GLY A 673 -3.30 -7.85 -24.53
N TYR A 674 -2.20 -7.67 -23.79
CA TYR A 674 -2.20 -6.91 -22.54
C TYR A 674 -1.11 -5.85 -22.54
N ASN A 675 -1.48 -4.58 -22.31
CA ASN A 675 -0.57 -3.44 -22.12
C ASN A 675 0.56 -3.39 -23.19
N ASP A 676 0.15 -3.27 -24.45
CA ASP A 676 1.02 -3.24 -25.64
C ASP A 676 1.80 -4.54 -25.94
N THR A 677 1.61 -5.60 -25.14
CA THR A 677 2.23 -6.91 -25.33
C THR A 677 1.24 -7.91 -25.90
N VAL A 678 1.55 -8.46 -27.08
CA VAL A 678 0.75 -9.51 -27.71
C VAL A 678 1.61 -10.72 -28.02
N HIS A 679 1.35 -11.83 -27.34
CA HIS A 679 2.06 -13.09 -27.54
C HIS A 679 1.67 -13.76 -28.87
N ASN A 680 2.59 -14.57 -29.41
CA ASN A 680 2.27 -15.43 -30.55
C ASN A 680 1.28 -16.52 -30.13
N ALA A 681 0.49 -17.04 -31.06
CA ALA A 681 -0.42 -18.16 -30.81
C ALA A 681 0.15 -19.46 -31.40
N THR A 682 0.11 -20.54 -30.62
CA THR A 682 0.42 -21.90 -31.09
C THR A 682 -0.80 -22.79 -30.93
N ILE A 683 -1.39 -23.18 -32.06
CA ILE A 683 -2.46 -24.18 -32.08
C ILE A 683 -1.81 -25.56 -32.01
N VAL A 684 -2.03 -26.25 -30.90
CA VAL A 684 -1.47 -27.57 -30.62
C VAL A 684 -2.53 -28.64 -30.81
N TYR A 685 -2.20 -29.64 -31.63
CA TYR A 685 -3.16 -30.67 -32.00
C TYR A 685 -2.53 -32.08 -32.05
N PRO A 686 -3.28 -33.16 -31.78
CA PRO A 686 -2.82 -34.52 -32.04
C PRO A 686 -2.62 -34.77 -33.55
N ASP A 687 -1.51 -35.40 -33.97
CA ASP A 687 -1.22 -35.67 -35.40
C ASP A 687 -2.06 -36.82 -36.01
N GLU A 688 -3.16 -37.16 -35.33
CA GLU A 688 -4.04 -38.26 -35.70
C GLU A 688 -5.46 -37.74 -35.89
N LEU A 689 -6.30 -38.60 -36.47
CA LEU A 689 -7.72 -38.32 -36.70
C LEU A 689 -7.94 -37.02 -37.50
N CYS A 690 -8.95 -36.21 -37.14
CA CYS A 690 -9.32 -34.99 -37.86
C CYS A 690 -8.76 -33.70 -37.25
N TYR A 691 -7.91 -33.77 -36.22
CA TYR A 691 -7.40 -32.60 -35.52
C TYR A 691 -6.58 -31.62 -36.36
N PRO A 692 -5.75 -32.05 -37.35
CA PRO A 692 -5.07 -31.10 -38.25
C PRO A 692 -6.06 -30.18 -38.99
N ALA A 693 -7.19 -30.72 -39.45
CA ALA A 693 -8.21 -29.93 -40.12
C ALA A 693 -8.98 -29.00 -39.16
N LYS A 694 -9.09 -29.37 -37.87
CA LYS A 694 -9.64 -28.47 -36.84
C LYS A 694 -8.69 -27.32 -36.54
N ALA A 695 -7.39 -27.59 -36.46
CA ALA A 695 -6.37 -26.55 -36.32
C ALA A 695 -6.38 -25.57 -37.51
N ASP A 696 -6.54 -26.06 -38.75
CA ASP A 696 -6.70 -25.21 -39.94
C ASP A 696 -7.93 -24.29 -39.84
N ALA A 697 -9.03 -24.79 -39.28
CA ALA A 697 -10.26 -24.02 -39.10
C ALA A 697 -10.10 -22.91 -38.06
N ILE A 698 -9.46 -23.20 -36.92
CA ILE A 698 -9.18 -22.20 -35.87
C ILE A 698 -8.22 -21.13 -36.39
N GLU A 699 -7.16 -21.51 -37.09
CA GLU A 699 -6.25 -20.55 -37.74
C GLU A 699 -7.02 -19.64 -38.71
N SER A 700 -7.93 -20.21 -39.52
CA SER A 700 -8.76 -19.43 -40.43
C SER A 700 -9.68 -18.45 -39.69
N GLY A 701 -10.23 -18.85 -38.53
CA GLY A 701 -11.02 -17.99 -37.66
C GLY A 701 -10.22 -16.82 -37.08
N LEU A 702 -9.05 -17.09 -36.52
CA LEU A 702 -8.14 -16.06 -35.99
C LEU A 702 -7.71 -15.06 -37.07
N LEU A 703 -7.36 -15.56 -38.26
CA LEU A 703 -7.01 -14.71 -39.41
C LEU A 703 -8.19 -13.83 -39.85
N ALA A 704 -9.41 -14.38 -39.83
CA ALA A 704 -10.62 -13.64 -40.18
C ALA A 704 -10.96 -12.55 -39.14
N ALA A 705 -10.63 -12.79 -37.86
CA ALA A 705 -10.76 -11.82 -36.78
C ALA A 705 -9.64 -10.76 -36.74
N GLY A 706 -8.63 -10.87 -37.61
CA GLY A 706 -7.57 -9.86 -37.74
C GLY A 706 -6.24 -10.20 -37.05
N VAL A 707 -6.13 -11.38 -36.42
CA VAL A 707 -4.85 -11.82 -35.84
C VAL A 707 -3.81 -11.99 -36.95
N PRO A 708 -2.63 -11.34 -36.88
CA PRO A 708 -1.60 -11.43 -37.91
C PRO A 708 -1.11 -12.86 -38.10
N GLY A 709 -1.20 -13.40 -39.33
CA GLY A 709 -0.78 -14.77 -39.62
C GLY A 709 0.69 -15.09 -39.30
N GLY A 710 1.57 -14.08 -39.28
CA GLY A 710 2.96 -14.25 -38.83
C GLY A 710 3.12 -14.53 -37.33
N ARG A 711 2.07 -14.30 -36.53
CA ARG A 711 2.00 -14.60 -35.09
C ARG A 711 1.30 -15.93 -34.80
N ILE A 712 0.75 -16.61 -35.81
CA ILE A 712 0.04 -17.88 -35.63
C ILE A 712 0.93 -19.02 -36.11
N SER A 713 1.04 -20.06 -35.29
CA SER A 713 1.68 -21.32 -35.67
C SER A 713 0.80 -22.51 -35.32
N LYS A 714 0.97 -23.61 -36.04
CA LYS A 714 0.28 -24.87 -35.80
C LYS A 714 1.32 -25.96 -35.62
N LYS A 715 1.20 -26.76 -34.56
CA LYS A 715 2.15 -27.82 -34.25
C LYS A 715 1.41 -29.08 -33.82
N ALA A 716 1.84 -30.21 -34.36
CA ALA A 716 1.50 -31.50 -33.77
C ALA A 716 2.04 -31.53 -32.34
N VAL A 717 1.32 -32.16 -31.41
CA VAL A 717 1.68 -32.15 -29.98
C VAL A 717 3.10 -32.67 -29.70
N GLY A 718 3.59 -33.61 -30.51
CA GLY A 718 4.96 -34.13 -30.41
C GLY A 718 6.06 -33.17 -30.88
N ASP A 719 5.71 -32.11 -31.61
CA ASP A 719 6.63 -31.10 -32.17
C ASP A 719 6.66 -29.80 -31.36
N VAL A 720 5.83 -29.68 -30.31
CA VAL A 720 5.80 -28.50 -29.44
C VAL A 720 7.05 -28.47 -28.57
N THR A 721 7.79 -27.37 -28.63
CA THR A 721 9.00 -27.18 -27.83
C THR A 721 8.67 -26.52 -26.48
N LEU A 722 9.56 -26.64 -25.50
CA LEU A 722 9.43 -25.88 -24.26
C LEU A 722 9.33 -24.37 -24.55
N SER A 723 10.16 -23.84 -25.45
CA SER A 723 10.09 -22.42 -25.82
C SER A 723 8.72 -21.99 -26.36
N ASP A 724 8.01 -22.87 -27.08
CA ASP A 724 6.64 -22.57 -27.52
C ASP A 724 5.71 -22.48 -26.32
N LYS A 725 5.81 -23.46 -25.40
CA LYS A 725 5.00 -23.48 -24.18
C LYS A 725 5.20 -22.23 -23.33
N GLN A 726 6.44 -21.73 -23.19
CA GLN A 726 6.74 -20.61 -22.29
C GLN A 726 6.40 -19.23 -22.84
N ASN A 727 6.37 -19.05 -24.17
CA ASN A 727 6.35 -17.69 -24.75
C ASN A 727 5.10 -17.40 -25.59
N ASN A 728 4.31 -18.42 -25.94
CA ASN A 728 3.18 -18.29 -26.83
C ASN A 728 1.88 -18.55 -26.07
N ASN A 729 0.82 -17.85 -26.45
CA ASN A 729 -0.52 -18.30 -26.15
C ASN A 729 -0.72 -19.69 -26.76
N LEU A 730 -1.27 -20.63 -26.00
CA LEU A 730 -1.50 -22.00 -26.44
C LEU A 730 -2.98 -22.21 -26.74
N ILE A 731 -3.31 -22.84 -27.86
CA ILE A 731 -4.66 -23.32 -28.15
C ILE A 731 -4.59 -24.84 -28.27
N LEU A 732 -5.00 -25.54 -27.23
CA LEU A 732 -4.85 -26.99 -27.08
C LEU A 732 -6.12 -27.69 -27.56
N LEU A 733 -5.98 -28.60 -28.52
CA LEU A 733 -7.07 -29.42 -29.03
C LEU A 733 -6.93 -30.85 -28.52
N GLY A 734 -8.05 -31.48 -28.19
CA GLY A 734 -8.12 -32.94 -28.04
C GLY A 734 -8.57 -33.42 -26.67
N THR A 735 -8.00 -34.54 -26.25
CA THR A 735 -8.30 -35.19 -24.97
C THR A 735 -7.02 -35.28 -24.15
N PRO A 736 -7.09 -35.40 -22.81
CA PRO A 736 -5.89 -35.62 -22.00
C PRO A 736 -5.09 -36.86 -22.43
N SER A 737 -5.76 -37.86 -23.02
CA SER A 737 -5.13 -39.09 -23.52
C SER A 737 -4.37 -38.95 -24.85
N ASN A 738 -4.71 -37.98 -25.70
CA ASN A 738 -4.07 -37.80 -27.01
C ASN A 738 -3.29 -36.48 -27.13
N ASN A 739 -3.43 -35.58 -26.15
CA ASN A 739 -2.66 -34.36 -26.02
C ASN A 739 -2.11 -34.28 -24.58
N PRO A 740 -0.88 -34.76 -24.32
CA PRO A 740 -0.30 -34.78 -22.99
C PRO A 740 -0.13 -33.40 -22.34
N ILE A 741 -0.16 -32.31 -23.11
CA ILE A 741 -0.12 -30.96 -22.53
C ILE A 741 -1.44 -30.67 -21.79
N ILE A 742 -2.58 -31.15 -22.31
CA ILE A 742 -3.87 -31.04 -21.61
C ILE A 742 -3.82 -31.82 -20.30
N GLU A 743 -3.24 -33.02 -20.29
CA GLU A 743 -3.08 -33.81 -19.05
C GLU A 743 -2.14 -33.12 -18.04
N ASP A 744 -1.03 -32.55 -18.51
CA ASP A 744 -0.10 -31.79 -17.66
C ASP A 744 -0.83 -30.64 -16.95
N ILE A 745 -1.59 -29.83 -17.70
CA ILE A 745 -2.35 -28.69 -17.16
C ILE A 745 -3.46 -29.16 -16.22
N ASN A 746 -4.21 -30.20 -16.63
CA ASN A 746 -5.28 -30.79 -15.82
C ASN A 746 -4.79 -31.26 -14.44
N SER A 747 -3.56 -31.78 -14.37
CA SER A 747 -2.97 -32.26 -13.11
C SER A 747 -2.74 -31.15 -12.08
N GLN A 748 -2.75 -29.88 -12.51
CA GLN A 748 -2.54 -28.68 -11.69
C GLN A 748 -3.70 -27.68 -11.89
N HIS A 749 -4.91 -28.16 -12.22
CA HIS A 749 -6.07 -27.31 -12.56
C HIS A 749 -6.36 -26.21 -11.53
N THR A 750 -6.09 -26.46 -10.24
CA THR A 750 -6.24 -25.48 -9.15
C THR A 750 -5.23 -24.33 -9.21
N ASP A 751 -4.02 -24.61 -9.69
CA ASP A 751 -2.90 -23.66 -9.70
C ASP A 751 -2.86 -22.80 -10.97
N VAL A 752 -3.41 -23.32 -12.07
CA VAL A 752 -3.60 -22.57 -13.33
C VAL A 752 -4.97 -21.91 -13.43
N GLY A 753 -5.90 -22.31 -12.56
CA GLY A 753 -7.24 -21.76 -12.53
C GLY A 753 -8.12 -22.25 -13.68
N MET A 754 -8.35 -23.55 -13.76
CA MET A 754 -9.31 -24.15 -14.71
C MET A 754 -10.67 -24.39 -14.04
N PRO A 755 -11.77 -23.79 -14.54
CA PRO A 755 -13.13 -24.04 -14.03
C PRO A 755 -13.60 -25.49 -14.19
N VAL A 756 -13.07 -26.22 -15.18
CA VAL A 756 -13.41 -27.62 -15.44
C VAL A 756 -12.14 -28.44 -15.47
N TYR A 757 -12.12 -29.55 -14.75
CA TYR A 757 -11.04 -30.52 -14.85
C TYR A 757 -11.54 -31.89 -15.29
N PHE A 758 -10.63 -32.69 -15.84
CA PHE A 758 -10.87 -34.03 -16.34
C PHE A 758 -10.58 -35.06 -15.24
N ASP A 759 -11.60 -35.82 -14.83
CA ASP A 759 -11.49 -36.92 -13.86
C ASP A 759 -11.89 -38.26 -14.51
N GLY A 760 -10.87 -38.99 -14.96
CA GLY A 760 -11.03 -40.27 -15.63
C GLY A 760 -11.83 -40.16 -16.93
N ASN A 761 -13.10 -40.59 -16.90
CA ASN A 761 -13.98 -40.60 -18.07
C ASN A 761 -15.05 -39.50 -18.02
N GLN A 762 -14.92 -38.54 -17.11
CA GLN A 762 -15.85 -37.42 -16.94
C GLN A 762 -15.10 -36.10 -16.80
N MET A 763 -15.83 -35.01 -16.93
CA MET A 763 -15.39 -33.67 -16.59
C MET A 763 -16.10 -33.25 -15.31
N THR A 764 -15.41 -32.54 -14.42
CA THR A 764 -15.91 -32.06 -13.14
C THR A 764 -15.83 -30.54 -13.10
N ASP A 765 -16.92 -29.91 -12.68
CA ASP A 765 -16.96 -28.48 -12.38
C ASP A 765 -16.26 -28.23 -11.04
N ASP A 766 -15.18 -27.44 -11.03
CA ASP A 766 -14.37 -27.22 -9.83
C ASP A 766 -15.04 -26.27 -8.82
N TYR A 767 -16.21 -25.70 -9.18
CA TYR A 767 -17.01 -24.89 -8.26
C TYR A 767 -17.96 -25.72 -7.39
N ASP A 768 -18.67 -26.69 -7.97
CA ASP A 768 -19.75 -27.42 -7.29
C ASP A 768 -19.62 -28.96 -7.34
N ASP A 769 -18.47 -29.45 -7.81
CA ASP A 769 -18.14 -30.86 -8.00
C ASP A 769 -19.12 -31.61 -8.94
N THR A 770 -19.91 -30.90 -9.75
CA THR A 770 -20.84 -31.54 -10.69
C THR A 770 -20.07 -32.23 -11.82
N THR A 771 -20.33 -33.52 -12.01
CA THR A 771 -19.72 -34.32 -13.07
C THR A 771 -20.62 -34.47 -14.30
N TYR A 772 -20.01 -34.42 -15.49
CA TYR A 772 -20.72 -34.59 -16.76
C TYR A 772 -19.82 -35.10 -17.88
N VAL A 773 -20.43 -35.50 -19.00
CA VAL A 773 -19.74 -35.92 -20.23
C VAL A 773 -20.08 -34.94 -21.33
N GLY A 774 -19.05 -34.45 -22.03
CA GLY A 774 -19.19 -33.36 -22.97
C GLY A 774 -17.85 -32.91 -23.54
N GLY A 775 -17.86 -31.71 -24.11
CA GLY A 775 -16.65 -30.95 -24.43
C GLY A 775 -16.70 -29.59 -23.76
N VAL A 776 -15.52 -29.01 -23.54
CA VAL A 776 -15.30 -27.74 -22.87
C VAL A 776 -14.51 -26.79 -23.77
N ILE A 777 -14.87 -25.50 -23.71
CA ILE A 777 -13.97 -24.41 -24.07
C ILE A 777 -13.74 -23.58 -22.82
N GLU A 778 -12.49 -23.51 -22.40
CA GLU A 778 -12.06 -22.73 -21.24
C GLU A 778 -10.67 -22.14 -21.51
N ALA A 779 -10.33 -21.12 -20.75
CA ALA A 779 -9.02 -20.49 -20.79
C ALA A 779 -8.48 -20.33 -19.37
N CYS A 780 -7.18 -20.52 -19.24
CA CYS A 780 -6.44 -20.41 -17.99
C CYS A 780 -5.09 -19.72 -18.22
N ASP A 781 -4.40 -19.40 -17.14
CA ASP A 781 -3.03 -18.91 -17.22
C ASP A 781 -2.07 -20.00 -17.72
N ASN A 782 -0.98 -19.57 -18.35
CA ASN A 782 0.00 -20.48 -18.88
C ASN A 782 1.03 -20.83 -17.81
N PRO A 783 1.02 -22.04 -17.21
CA PRO A 783 1.97 -22.36 -16.13
C PRO A 783 3.44 -22.45 -16.56
N TYR A 784 3.72 -22.45 -17.86
CA TYR A 784 5.07 -22.70 -18.37
C TYR A 784 5.94 -21.45 -18.43
N ASP A 785 5.35 -20.25 -18.49
CA ASP A 785 6.07 -18.97 -18.60
C ASP A 785 6.92 -18.64 -17.36
N ASN A 786 6.50 -19.12 -16.19
CA ASN A 786 7.18 -18.94 -14.89
C ASN A 786 8.32 -19.95 -14.63
N GLY A 787 9.03 -20.36 -15.68
CA GLY A 787 10.17 -21.28 -15.55
C GLY A 787 9.79 -22.68 -15.04
N GLY A 788 8.49 -23.02 -15.06
CA GLY A 788 7.95 -24.26 -14.50
C GLY A 788 7.70 -24.21 -12.99
N ASP A 789 7.61 -23.02 -12.39
CA ASP A 789 6.88 -22.81 -11.14
C ASP A 789 5.39 -22.61 -11.46
N TRP A 790 4.58 -23.52 -10.94
CA TRP A 790 3.13 -23.53 -11.19
C TRP A 790 2.40 -22.87 -10.03
N THR A 791 3.10 -22.58 -8.93
CA THR A 791 2.55 -22.01 -7.71
C THR A 791 2.01 -20.62 -8.03
N GLU A 792 0.70 -20.44 -7.83
CA GLU A 792 0.01 -19.16 -8.09
C GLU A 792 0.15 -18.61 -9.52
N ALA A 793 0.33 -19.47 -10.54
CA ALA A 793 0.43 -19.07 -11.94
C ALA A 793 -0.80 -18.27 -12.44
N TRP A 794 -1.92 -18.35 -11.73
CA TRP A 794 -3.16 -17.62 -12.00
C TRP A 794 -3.07 -16.08 -11.82
N LYS A 795 -1.93 -15.54 -11.35
CA LYS A 795 -1.69 -14.09 -11.15
C LYS A 795 -1.12 -13.37 -12.38
N ASP A 796 -0.82 -14.07 -13.47
CA ASP A 796 0.04 -13.55 -14.54
C ASP A 796 -0.72 -12.80 -15.65
N THR A 797 -0.05 -11.79 -16.21
CA THR A 797 -0.43 -11.07 -17.44
C THR A 797 0.22 -11.66 -18.69
N GLY A 798 0.99 -12.75 -18.52
CA GLY A 798 1.67 -13.51 -19.55
C GLY A 798 0.76 -14.24 -20.54
N PRO A 799 1.33 -15.14 -21.36
CA PRO A 799 0.54 -15.87 -22.34
C PRO A 799 -0.61 -16.66 -21.71
N SER A 800 -1.71 -16.82 -22.44
CA SER A 800 -2.89 -17.59 -22.00
C SER A 800 -2.93 -18.97 -22.64
N THR A 801 -3.48 -19.95 -21.92
CA THR A 801 -3.75 -21.28 -22.46
C THR A 801 -5.25 -21.50 -22.64
N TRP A 802 -5.66 -21.79 -23.87
CA TRP A 802 -7.03 -22.07 -24.25
C TRP A 802 -7.18 -23.55 -24.56
N LEU A 803 -8.23 -24.17 -24.04
CA LEU A 803 -8.53 -25.57 -24.24
C LEU A 803 -9.81 -25.70 -25.06
N ALA A 804 -9.75 -26.44 -26.16
CA ALA A 804 -10.94 -26.97 -26.84
C ALA A 804 -10.90 -28.49 -26.71
N ALA A 805 -11.39 -28.97 -25.57
CA ALA A 805 -11.04 -30.27 -25.04
C ALA A 805 -12.25 -31.10 -24.60
N ALA A 806 -12.03 -32.41 -24.41
CA ALA A 806 -13.03 -33.33 -23.89
C ALA A 806 -12.39 -34.63 -23.37
N VAL A 807 -13.19 -35.46 -22.71
CA VAL A 807 -12.82 -36.86 -22.42
C VAL A 807 -12.93 -37.78 -23.66
N GLU A 808 -13.74 -37.40 -24.66
CA GLU A 808 -13.94 -38.16 -25.91
C GLU A 808 -13.69 -37.26 -27.15
N ASP A 809 -12.98 -37.78 -28.15
CA ASP A 809 -12.64 -37.06 -29.39
C ASP A 809 -13.85 -36.39 -30.07
N TYR A 810 -15.00 -37.06 -30.08
CA TYR A 810 -16.22 -36.54 -30.70
C TYR A 810 -16.60 -35.16 -30.13
N TRP A 811 -16.49 -35.00 -28.80
CA TRP A 811 -16.83 -33.75 -28.14
C TRP A 811 -15.71 -32.72 -28.22
N ALA A 812 -14.45 -33.14 -28.21
CA ALA A 812 -13.32 -32.24 -28.47
C ALA A 812 -13.42 -31.61 -29.87
N TYR A 813 -13.89 -32.37 -30.88
CA TYR A 813 -14.17 -31.80 -32.20
C TYR A 813 -15.28 -30.76 -32.19
N LYS A 814 -16.30 -30.95 -31.34
CA LYS A 814 -17.40 -29.98 -31.22
C LYS A 814 -16.94 -28.70 -30.53
N ALA A 815 -16.09 -28.80 -29.52
CA ALA A 815 -15.44 -27.64 -28.91
C ALA A 815 -14.56 -26.91 -29.95
N ALA A 816 -13.72 -27.63 -30.68
CA ALA A 816 -12.87 -27.02 -31.71
C ALA A 816 -13.68 -26.37 -32.86
N ASP A 817 -14.80 -26.99 -33.27
CA ASP A 817 -15.71 -26.41 -34.27
C ASP A 817 -16.40 -25.14 -33.76
N MET A 818 -16.78 -25.10 -32.49
CA MET A 818 -17.38 -23.92 -31.85
C MET A 818 -16.37 -22.76 -31.80
N LEU A 819 -15.16 -23.02 -31.30
CA LEU A 819 -14.09 -22.01 -31.24
C LEU A 819 -13.70 -21.48 -32.63
N ALA A 820 -13.75 -22.32 -33.66
CA ALA A 820 -13.40 -21.93 -35.02
C ALA A 820 -14.51 -21.17 -35.77
N GLY A 821 -15.79 -21.47 -35.50
CA GLY A 821 -16.88 -21.12 -36.41
C GLY A 821 -18.05 -20.35 -35.79
N ASP A 822 -18.19 -20.37 -34.46
CA ASP A 822 -19.31 -19.75 -33.74
C ASP A 822 -18.88 -19.12 -32.39
N PRO A 823 -17.76 -18.37 -32.29
CA PRO A 823 -17.27 -17.86 -31.00
C PRO A 823 -18.24 -16.90 -30.30
N ASP A 824 -19.10 -16.18 -31.03
CA ASP A 824 -20.14 -15.32 -30.45
C ASP A 824 -21.21 -16.08 -29.65
N LYS A 825 -21.20 -17.42 -29.67
CA LYS A 825 -22.07 -18.28 -28.86
C LYS A 825 -21.38 -18.81 -27.59
N LEU A 826 -20.14 -18.41 -27.34
CA LEU A 826 -19.50 -18.63 -26.04
C LEU A 826 -20.29 -17.81 -25.01
N ASP A 827 -20.67 -18.50 -23.95
CA ASP A 827 -21.44 -17.98 -22.83
C ASP A 827 -20.99 -18.79 -21.62
N ARG A 828 -20.44 -18.09 -20.64
CA ARG A 828 -19.56 -18.66 -19.63
C ARG A 828 -18.37 -19.41 -20.25
N PHE A 829 -17.77 -20.35 -19.52
CA PHE A 829 -17.00 -21.45 -20.12
C PHE A 829 -17.95 -22.42 -20.83
N TRP A 830 -17.77 -22.61 -22.14
CA TRP A 830 -18.72 -23.36 -22.95
C TRP A 830 -18.74 -24.85 -22.57
N LYS A 831 -19.91 -25.36 -22.17
CA LYS A 831 -20.12 -26.78 -21.83
C LYS A 831 -21.20 -27.40 -22.70
N ASN A 832 -20.87 -28.44 -23.46
CA ASN A 832 -21.89 -29.28 -24.10
C ASN A 832 -22.22 -30.50 -23.23
N ARG A 833 -23.28 -30.42 -22.43
CA ARG A 833 -23.75 -31.56 -21.62
C ARG A 833 -24.47 -32.58 -22.51
N LYS A 834 -23.96 -33.81 -22.60
CA LYS A 834 -24.70 -34.93 -23.22
C LYS A 834 -26.08 -35.05 -22.56
N PRO A 835 -27.21 -34.90 -23.27
CA PRO A 835 -28.51 -35.06 -22.65
C PRO A 835 -28.63 -36.48 -22.10
N HIS A 836 -29.00 -36.60 -20.82
CA HIS A 836 -29.41 -37.88 -20.25
C HIS A 836 -30.65 -38.38 -21.01
N LEU A 837 -30.44 -39.26 -21.99
CA LEU A 837 -31.53 -40.09 -22.50
C LEU A 837 -31.86 -41.11 -21.41
N THR A 838 -32.80 -40.79 -20.53
CA THR A 838 -33.47 -41.79 -19.71
C THR A 838 -34.23 -42.72 -20.67
N PRO A 839 -33.88 -44.02 -20.77
CA PRO A 839 -34.71 -44.93 -21.53
C PRO A 839 -36.00 -45.12 -20.72
N THR A 840 -37.11 -44.51 -21.13
CA THR A 840 -38.42 -44.95 -20.67
C THR A 840 -38.73 -46.26 -21.38
N TRP A 841 -38.32 -47.36 -20.77
CA TRP A 841 -38.90 -48.68 -21.05
C TRP A 841 -40.29 -48.69 -20.41
N ASP A 842 -41.37 -48.57 -21.19
CA ASP A 842 -42.76 -48.57 -20.69
C ASP A 842 -43.38 -49.98 -20.55
N GLY A 843 -42.65 -51.03 -20.96
CA GLY A 843 -42.98 -52.41 -20.62
C GLY A 843 -44.14 -52.98 -21.43
N THR A 844 -44.62 -52.26 -22.45
CA THR A 844 -45.69 -52.74 -23.32
C THR A 844 -45.16 -53.00 -24.71
N ASP A 845 -44.42 -54.09 -24.88
CA ASP A 845 -44.50 -54.92 -26.08
C ASP A 845 -43.93 -56.32 -25.80
N VAL A 846 -44.85 -57.21 -25.40
CA VAL A 846 -44.71 -58.66 -25.55
C VAL A 846 -45.83 -59.10 -26.48
N ILE A 847 -45.52 -59.24 -27.78
CA ILE A 847 -45.75 -60.37 -28.71
C ILE A 847 -45.42 -59.91 -30.13
#